data_AF-A0A520MAD4-F1
#
_entry.id   AF-A0A520MAD4-F1
#
_cell.length_a   1.000
_cell.length_b   1.000
_cell.length_c   1.000
_cell.angle_alpha   90.00
_cell.angle_beta   90.00
_cell.angle_gamma   90.00
#
_symmetry.space_group_name_H-M   'P 1'
#
loop_
_entity.id
_entity.type
_entity.pdbx_description
1 polymer ?
#
loop_
_entity_poly.entity_id
_entity_poly.type
_entity_poly.pdbx_seq_one_letter_code
_entity_poly.pdbx_strand_id
1 'polypeptide(L)'
;MRLNILVGILVGAFFIQSGIEASSAEEGWSQSYSAGYEDQQGSFAGGSEIMHLVSHKGKLYAANGYWMDSRWVIPPEGQKQSTQVLRLDSSDSAWQVDLDTGKSNGHGLEYMKGNVLKSVTFTREGSGKMFTKPVNLLVMASGSNFEKGGAVSSWVRDDELGTWHHSLVRHGSSVGGIRWVPRDMEIHTDKVTGEEKIFMSLGNPGIVAGTYDQSVPGKIRWDRHLEFPFLKEGSFKTRPLGITVANGTLFFSEGGTIFRRIDGKVPTYAKVLDFHEDTDTDVGGIRGLTTIKNPNGPGQSLLFLWAPGDRSECQVKRIDPDGKGKFTVHDEVKLIDLMSATLGAEVTYTLGAHNMMYPIIDKGTGDTVHLIGFQGNIRTKKNLRWKGSALYAGALYAVRREDQTYKVLEVNNSYRPGKRPLVSPRAFCFSPFNDSSLFIGGHDSSRKVSDNMAWIFKAPLEVALGKREGTEAKVSGKLLKPDPRLLGGPVYELRIYSANEGRFSNLIQRFREHTDTIFKKHGLEPVGYWTPNEGPAKKRRRFIYILKHQSRYDAYRNWVNFSNDKDWERVLDQPNFQGLLASKPKSIFMEATDYSKLVQNDIEGAGGIYELRTYLTSPGKLGLLNERFRAHTAAIFNRHGIGNVFYWNAFDEPQSKNTLIYLLHHADRKQADTNWRAFIDDPDWKKVLRESQINGAFLAQPPERIYLRATDFSPLK
;
A
#
# COMPACT_ATOMS: atom_id res chain seq x y z
N MET A 1 2.59 94.40 -17.90
CA MET A 1 1.99 93.59 -16.81
C MET A 1 1.48 92.30 -17.45
N ARG A 2 2.28 91.32 -17.90
CA ARG A 2 3.44 90.55 -17.37
C ARG A 2 3.11 89.67 -16.16
N LEU A 3 2.57 88.48 -16.44
CA LEU A 3 2.72 87.21 -15.69
C LEU A 3 2.16 86.10 -16.63
N ASN A 4 3.01 85.35 -17.34
CA ASN A 4 3.64 84.07 -16.96
C ASN A 4 2.62 82.92 -16.78
N ILE A 5 2.71 81.74 -17.39
CA ILE A 5 3.81 81.09 -18.13
C ILE A 5 3.24 80.09 -19.16
N LEU A 6 4.00 80.00 -20.25
CA LEU A 6 3.82 79.27 -21.50
C LEU A 6 3.86 77.74 -21.32
N VAL A 7 2.98 77.05 -22.05
CA VAL A 7 3.08 75.63 -22.41
C VAL A 7 4.11 75.49 -23.52
N GLY A 8 5.08 74.59 -23.36
CA GLY A 8 6.10 74.29 -24.36
C GLY A 8 6.68 72.89 -24.18
N ILE A 9 6.40 72.03 -25.16
CA ILE A 9 6.75 70.61 -25.26
C ILE A 9 8.27 70.42 -25.39
N LEU A 10 8.84 69.41 -24.73
CA LEU A 10 10.05 68.74 -25.22
C LEU A 10 9.98 67.23 -24.96
N VAL A 11 10.24 66.48 -26.04
CA VAL A 11 10.25 65.03 -26.15
C VAL A 11 11.48 64.45 -25.43
N GLY A 12 11.26 63.48 -24.54
CA GLY A 12 12.31 62.69 -23.90
C GLY A 12 12.01 61.20 -24.02
N ALA A 13 12.88 60.48 -24.73
CA ALA A 13 12.80 59.04 -24.94
C ALA A 13 12.96 58.27 -23.62
N PHE A 14 11.97 57.45 -23.27
CA PHE A 14 12.07 56.50 -22.17
C PHE A 14 12.58 55.15 -22.67
N PHE A 15 13.84 54.84 -22.33
CA PHE A 15 14.32 53.46 -22.33
C PHE A 15 13.65 52.71 -21.18
N ILE A 16 12.77 51.76 -21.48
CA ILE A 16 12.26 50.80 -20.50
C ILE A 16 13.32 49.73 -20.34
N GLN A 17 14.10 49.84 -19.27
CA GLN A 17 15.02 48.80 -18.83
C GLN A 17 14.17 47.73 -18.14
N SER A 18 13.88 46.63 -18.85
CA SER A 18 13.24 45.45 -18.28
C SER A 18 14.19 44.80 -17.28
N GLY A 19 14.00 45.10 -16.00
CA GLY A 19 14.61 44.35 -14.90
C GLY A 19 14.04 42.93 -14.92
N ILE A 20 14.89 41.95 -15.23
CA ILE A 20 14.65 40.56 -14.89
C ILE A 20 14.70 40.51 -13.36
N GLU A 21 13.56 40.42 -12.70
CA GLU A 21 13.52 39.99 -11.31
C GLU A 21 14.01 38.54 -11.27
N ALA A 22 15.26 38.37 -10.83
CA ALA A 22 15.78 37.07 -10.46
C ALA A 22 14.92 36.56 -9.29
N SER A 23 14.15 35.50 -9.55
CA SER A 23 13.51 34.69 -8.51
C SER A 23 14.53 34.41 -7.42
N SER A 24 14.23 34.80 -6.17
CA SER A 24 15.08 34.50 -5.03
C SER A 24 15.26 32.99 -4.94
N ALA A 25 16.46 32.49 -5.23
CA ALA A 25 16.77 31.08 -5.06
C ALA A 25 16.43 30.65 -3.62
N GLU A 26 15.52 29.69 -3.45
CA GLU A 26 15.17 29.18 -2.13
C GLU A 26 16.44 28.75 -1.38
N GLU A 27 16.73 29.39 -0.25
CA GLU A 27 18.00 29.18 0.48
C GLU A 27 18.08 27.80 1.18
N GLY A 28 17.05 26.96 1.11
CA GLY A 28 16.97 25.70 1.82
C GLY A 28 15.93 24.71 1.28
N TRP A 29 15.27 24.00 2.19
CA TRP A 29 14.24 23.01 1.86
C TRP A 29 12.90 23.67 1.54
N SER A 30 12.16 23.08 0.62
CA SER A 30 10.79 23.44 0.28
C SER A 30 9.93 22.20 0.10
N GLN A 31 8.69 22.21 0.59
CA GLN A 31 7.78 21.08 0.45
C GLN A 31 7.01 21.20 -0.86
N SER A 32 7.41 20.40 -1.86
CA SER A 32 6.79 20.39 -3.19
C SER A 32 5.46 19.63 -3.22
N TYR A 33 5.30 18.59 -2.41
CA TYR A 33 4.05 17.82 -2.32
C TYR A 33 3.70 17.45 -0.87
N SER A 34 2.43 17.61 -0.52
CA SER A 34 1.78 17.00 0.64
C SER A 34 0.50 16.35 0.16
N ALA A 35 0.37 15.02 0.31
CA ALA A 35 -0.85 14.33 -0.06
C ALA A 35 -2.09 14.88 0.66
N GLY A 36 -3.24 14.76 -0.02
CA GLY A 36 -4.55 15.09 0.54
C GLY A 36 -5.10 16.43 0.07
N TYR A 37 -5.21 16.63 -1.24
CA TYR A 37 -5.92 17.78 -1.82
C TYR A 37 -6.56 17.41 -3.17
N GLU A 38 -7.52 18.21 -3.62
CA GLU A 38 -8.03 18.13 -5.00
C GLU A 38 -7.15 19.01 -5.90
N ASP A 39 -6.66 18.44 -7.00
CA ASP A 39 -5.86 19.16 -7.97
C ASP A 39 -6.71 20.15 -8.79
N GLN A 40 -6.10 20.81 -9.78
CA GLN A 40 -6.79 21.85 -10.57
C GLN A 40 -7.95 21.30 -11.41
N GLN A 41 -8.01 19.98 -11.60
CA GLN A 41 -9.05 19.27 -12.35
C GLN A 41 -10.07 18.59 -11.43
N GLY A 42 -9.97 18.82 -10.10
CA GLY A 42 -10.83 18.18 -9.11
C GLY A 42 -10.47 16.72 -8.81
N SER A 43 -9.32 16.23 -9.30
CA SER A 43 -8.86 14.88 -8.98
C SER A 43 -8.17 14.86 -7.62
N PHE A 44 -8.52 13.90 -6.77
CA PHE A 44 -7.91 13.78 -5.46
C PHE A 44 -6.46 13.29 -5.54
N ALA A 45 -5.49 14.16 -5.24
CA ALA A 45 -4.07 13.84 -5.14
C ALA A 45 -3.74 13.39 -3.71
N GLY A 46 -3.63 12.07 -3.52
CA GLY A 46 -3.47 11.45 -2.21
C GLY A 46 -2.24 10.56 -2.07
N GLY A 47 -2.30 9.67 -1.09
CA GLY A 47 -1.36 8.56 -0.94
C GLY A 47 -0.63 8.55 0.40
N SER A 48 -0.33 7.36 0.87
CA SER A 48 0.49 7.10 2.05
C SER A 48 1.98 7.17 1.76
N GLU A 49 2.43 6.97 0.53
CA GLU A 49 3.85 6.89 0.17
C GLU A 49 4.12 7.42 -1.26
N ILE A 50 5.28 8.03 -1.48
CA ILE A 50 5.85 8.21 -2.82
C ILE A 50 6.84 7.07 -3.09
N MET A 51 6.55 6.30 -4.12
CA MET A 51 7.29 5.10 -4.49
C MET A 51 8.43 5.39 -5.46
N HIS A 52 8.22 6.28 -6.44
CA HIS A 52 9.19 6.62 -7.48
C HIS A 52 9.10 8.10 -7.86
N LEU A 53 10.21 8.66 -8.32
CA LEU A 53 10.32 9.99 -8.92
C LEU A 53 11.13 9.87 -10.21
N VAL A 54 10.62 10.44 -11.30
CA VAL A 54 11.23 10.32 -12.62
C VAL A 54 11.08 11.61 -13.40
N SER A 55 12.19 12.12 -13.93
CA SER A 55 12.18 13.16 -14.95
C SER A 55 11.85 12.56 -16.31
N HIS A 56 10.90 13.14 -17.02
CA HIS A 56 10.56 12.72 -18.38
C HIS A 56 10.13 13.92 -19.21
N LYS A 57 10.81 14.14 -20.34
CA LYS A 57 10.51 15.21 -21.32
C LYS A 57 10.27 16.59 -20.68
N GLY A 58 11.18 17.02 -19.80
CA GLY A 58 11.14 18.34 -19.16
C GLY A 58 10.16 18.47 -17.99
N LYS A 59 9.47 17.39 -17.62
CA LYS A 59 8.54 17.34 -16.49
C LYS A 59 9.01 16.34 -15.44
N LEU A 60 8.48 16.46 -14.23
CA LEU A 60 8.73 15.51 -13.16
C LEU A 60 7.46 14.71 -12.87
N TYR A 61 7.60 13.40 -12.67
CA TYR A 61 6.50 12.48 -12.38
C TYR A 61 6.77 11.70 -11.10
N ALA A 62 5.72 11.43 -10.34
CA ALA A 62 5.78 10.65 -9.11
C ALA A 62 4.74 9.52 -9.12
N ALA A 63 5.15 8.30 -8.75
CA ALA A 63 4.20 7.22 -8.49
C ALA A 63 3.93 7.15 -6.98
N ASN A 64 2.67 7.17 -6.56
CA ASN A 64 2.30 7.08 -5.14
C ASN A 64 1.89 5.65 -4.72
N GLY A 65 1.35 5.50 -3.51
CA GLY A 65 0.73 4.27 -3.02
C GLY A 65 -0.19 4.55 -1.85
N TYR A 66 -1.06 3.61 -1.52
CA TYR A 66 -2.12 3.73 -0.50
C TYR A 66 -2.02 2.66 0.60
N TRP A 67 -0.82 2.15 0.85
CA TRP A 67 -0.60 1.15 1.90
C TRP A 67 -0.86 1.75 3.29
N MET A 68 -1.87 1.19 3.97
CA MET A 68 -2.37 1.69 5.26
C MET A 68 -3.03 3.08 5.17
N ASP A 69 -3.54 3.44 4.00
CA ASP A 69 -4.46 4.56 3.83
C ASP A 69 -5.91 4.05 3.91
N SER A 70 -6.77 4.76 4.62
CA SER A 70 -8.18 4.47 4.79
C SER A 70 -8.95 4.47 3.47
N ARG A 71 -8.55 5.25 2.46
CA ARG A 71 -9.13 5.21 1.10
C ARG A 71 -8.85 3.89 0.37
N TRP A 72 -7.93 3.08 0.88
CA TRP A 72 -7.68 1.72 0.39
C TRP A 72 -8.26 0.65 1.33
N VAL A 73 -8.05 0.78 2.63
CA VAL A 73 -8.43 -0.27 3.60
C VAL A 73 -9.93 -0.25 3.90
N ILE A 74 -10.53 0.93 3.95
CA ILE A 74 -11.92 1.18 4.32
C ILE A 74 -12.53 2.24 3.38
N PRO A 75 -12.50 2.02 2.07
CA PRO A 75 -12.81 3.04 1.09
C PRO A 75 -14.21 3.64 1.29
N PRO A 76 -14.36 4.97 1.13
CA PRO A 76 -15.67 5.58 0.95
C PRO A 76 -16.42 4.84 -0.16
N GLU A 77 -17.70 4.53 0.07
CA GLU A 77 -18.58 3.91 -0.93
C GLU A 77 -18.10 2.56 -1.51
N GLY A 78 -17.13 1.90 -0.86
CA GLY A 78 -16.64 0.59 -1.28
C GLY A 78 -15.68 0.59 -2.47
N GLN A 79 -15.26 1.76 -2.98
CA GLN A 79 -14.32 1.87 -4.11
C GLN A 79 -12.92 2.26 -3.65
N LYS A 80 -11.91 1.40 -3.83
CA LYS A 80 -10.55 1.74 -3.39
C LYS A 80 -9.94 2.82 -4.27
N GLN A 81 -9.32 3.81 -3.64
CA GLN A 81 -8.43 4.71 -4.34
C GLN A 81 -7.17 3.94 -4.77
N SER A 82 -7.03 3.71 -6.06
CA SER A 82 -5.84 3.06 -6.62
C SER A 82 -4.69 4.05 -6.75
N THR A 83 -3.48 3.51 -6.86
CA THR A 83 -2.26 4.28 -7.11
C THR A 83 -2.39 5.17 -8.34
N GLN A 84 -1.70 6.30 -8.27
CA GLN A 84 -1.68 7.34 -9.28
C GLN A 84 -0.25 7.60 -9.77
N VAL A 85 -0.16 8.21 -10.95
CA VAL A 85 1.01 8.99 -11.36
C VAL A 85 0.65 10.46 -11.25
N LEU A 86 1.45 11.19 -10.49
CA LEU A 86 1.36 12.63 -10.33
C LEU A 86 2.37 13.30 -11.26
N ARG A 87 2.03 14.46 -11.82
CA ARG A 87 2.87 15.26 -12.71
C ARG A 87 3.10 16.64 -12.14
N LEU A 88 4.33 17.12 -12.26
CA LEU A 88 4.75 18.49 -11.96
C LEU A 88 5.29 19.12 -13.25
N ASP A 89 4.70 20.26 -13.65
CA ASP A 89 4.99 20.93 -14.92
C ASP A 89 6.13 21.97 -14.81
N SER A 90 6.33 22.54 -13.63
CA SER A 90 7.47 23.41 -13.27
C SER A 90 7.81 23.28 -11.78
N SER A 91 9.01 23.71 -11.38
CA SER A 91 9.52 23.57 -10.00
C SER A 91 8.58 24.12 -8.92
N ASP A 92 7.83 25.18 -9.24
CA ASP A 92 6.96 25.90 -8.30
C ASP A 92 5.46 25.67 -8.56
N SER A 93 5.13 24.80 -9.54
CA SER A 93 3.74 24.44 -9.82
C SER A 93 3.16 23.47 -8.78
N ALA A 94 1.83 23.34 -8.77
CA ALA A 94 1.16 22.32 -7.99
C ALA A 94 1.14 20.98 -8.75
N TRP A 95 1.36 19.87 -8.05
CA TRP A 95 1.25 18.53 -8.65
C TRP A 95 -0.19 18.23 -9.08
N GLN A 96 -0.34 17.63 -10.26
CA GLN A 96 -1.61 17.21 -10.86
C GLN A 96 -1.67 15.69 -10.97
N VAL A 97 -2.84 15.09 -10.82
CA VAL A 97 -3.05 13.67 -11.12
C VAL A 97 -3.04 13.49 -12.63
N ASP A 98 -2.07 12.74 -13.16
CA ASP A 98 -1.92 12.49 -14.59
C ASP A 98 -2.38 11.07 -14.98
N LEU A 99 -2.38 10.13 -14.01
CA LEU A 99 -2.93 8.78 -14.15
C LEU A 99 -3.62 8.35 -12.86
N ASP A 100 -4.84 7.80 -12.96
CA ASP A 100 -5.46 6.94 -11.94
C ASP A 100 -5.55 5.52 -12.49
N THR A 101 -4.79 4.59 -11.89
CA THR A 101 -4.70 3.21 -12.38
C THR A 101 -5.99 2.42 -12.18
N GLY A 102 -6.83 2.78 -11.21
CA GLY A 102 -8.11 2.12 -10.95
C GLY A 102 -9.16 2.48 -11.99
N LYS A 103 -9.09 3.71 -12.53
CA LYS A 103 -10.01 4.19 -13.58
C LYS A 103 -9.56 3.86 -15.00
N SER A 104 -8.26 3.61 -15.21
CA SER A 104 -7.65 3.50 -16.55
C SER A 104 -7.30 2.07 -17.00
N ASN A 105 -7.80 1.03 -16.33
CA ASN A 105 -7.46 -0.36 -16.67
C ASN A 105 -8.55 -1.14 -17.42
N GLY A 106 -9.80 -0.66 -17.47
CA GLY A 106 -10.90 -1.35 -18.18
C GLY A 106 -11.32 -2.73 -17.64
N HIS A 107 -10.73 -3.19 -16.53
CA HIS A 107 -10.96 -4.53 -15.95
C HIS A 107 -11.53 -4.48 -14.53
N GLY A 108 -11.77 -3.29 -13.96
CA GLY A 108 -12.20 -3.15 -12.56
C GLY A 108 -11.15 -3.59 -11.54
N LEU A 109 -9.86 -3.65 -11.96
CA LEU A 109 -8.76 -3.99 -11.07
C LEU A 109 -8.36 -2.79 -10.22
N GLU A 110 -8.05 -3.05 -8.95
CA GLU A 110 -7.55 -2.04 -8.01
C GLU A 110 -6.06 -2.28 -7.72
N TYR A 111 -5.29 -1.20 -7.61
CA TYR A 111 -3.83 -1.25 -7.51
C TYR A 111 -3.32 -0.46 -6.31
N MET A 112 -2.69 -1.12 -5.33
CA MET A 112 -2.32 -0.46 -4.06
C MET A 112 -1.14 0.50 -4.20
N LYS A 113 -0.15 0.17 -5.03
CA LYS A 113 1.13 0.87 -5.10
C LYS A 113 1.59 1.04 -6.53
N GLY A 114 2.16 2.20 -6.82
CA GLY A 114 2.88 2.44 -8.04
C GLY A 114 4.25 1.80 -7.97
N ASN A 115 4.29 0.52 -8.32
CA ASN A 115 5.41 -0.34 -7.97
C ASN A 115 6.68 -0.03 -8.76
N VAL A 116 6.54 0.44 -10.01
CA VAL A 116 7.64 0.88 -10.88
C VAL A 116 7.16 2.08 -11.70
N LEU A 117 7.98 3.13 -11.78
CA LEU A 117 7.85 4.20 -12.76
C LEU A 117 9.25 4.48 -13.31
N LYS A 118 9.43 4.39 -14.63
CA LYS A 118 10.72 4.67 -15.28
C LYS A 118 10.52 5.36 -16.63
N SER A 119 11.43 6.27 -16.95
CA SER A 119 11.63 6.76 -18.31
C SER A 119 12.63 5.83 -18.98
N VAL A 120 12.19 5.05 -19.95
CA VAL A 120 13.03 4.09 -20.68
C VAL A 120 13.29 4.58 -22.09
N THR A 121 14.45 4.24 -22.65
CA THR A 121 14.86 4.66 -24.00
C THR A 121 15.14 3.44 -24.85
N PHE A 122 14.41 3.29 -25.94
CA PHE A 122 14.71 2.34 -27.01
C PHE A 122 15.59 3.02 -28.06
N THR A 123 16.70 2.39 -28.40
CA THR A 123 17.59 2.80 -29.48
C THR A 123 17.37 1.99 -30.75
N ARG A 124 16.62 0.87 -30.67
CA ARG A 124 16.35 -0.03 -31.79
C ARG A 124 14.87 -0.37 -31.94
N GLU A 125 14.49 -0.61 -33.19
CA GLU A 125 13.22 -1.25 -33.54
C GLU A 125 13.18 -2.69 -33.03
N GLY A 126 11.99 -3.29 -32.93
CA GLY A 126 11.85 -4.71 -32.60
C GLY A 126 12.54 -5.67 -33.57
N SER A 127 12.91 -5.21 -34.78
CA SER A 127 13.72 -5.93 -35.76
C SER A 127 15.23 -5.92 -35.44
N GLY A 128 15.68 -5.15 -34.45
CA GLY A 128 17.09 -4.92 -34.11
C GLY A 128 17.75 -3.75 -34.84
N LYS A 129 17.05 -3.14 -35.81
CA LYS A 129 17.53 -1.96 -36.55
C LYS A 129 17.58 -0.72 -35.65
N MET A 130 18.68 0.03 -35.70
CA MET A 130 18.83 1.28 -34.95
C MET A 130 17.85 2.35 -35.45
N PHE A 131 17.23 3.07 -34.52
CA PHE A 131 16.49 4.28 -34.85
C PHE A 131 17.42 5.41 -35.27
N THR A 132 16.92 6.32 -36.12
CA THR A 132 17.57 7.60 -36.39
C THR A 132 17.54 8.52 -35.17
N LYS A 133 16.50 8.41 -34.33
CA LYS A 133 16.38 9.08 -33.04
C LYS A 133 15.84 8.09 -32.00
N PRO A 134 16.48 7.93 -30.84
CA PRO A 134 15.96 7.06 -29.78
C PRO A 134 14.54 7.44 -29.36
N VAL A 135 13.74 6.43 -29.01
CA VAL A 135 12.36 6.61 -28.54
C VAL A 135 12.34 6.51 -27.03
N ASN A 136 11.95 7.60 -26.37
CA ASN A 136 11.85 7.69 -24.91
C ASN A 136 10.39 7.57 -24.47
N LEU A 137 10.10 6.59 -23.61
CA LEU A 137 8.76 6.27 -23.11
C LEU A 137 8.73 6.36 -21.58
N LEU A 138 7.66 6.94 -21.03
CA LEU A 138 7.37 6.87 -19.60
C LEU A 138 6.48 5.64 -19.32
N VAL A 139 6.99 4.72 -18.51
CA VAL A 139 6.34 3.43 -18.23
C VAL A 139 6.09 3.29 -16.74
N MET A 140 4.84 3.00 -16.40
CA MET A 140 4.35 2.74 -15.05
C MET A 140 3.93 1.27 -14.95
N ALA A 141 4.24 0.59 -13.87
CA ALA A 141 3.76 -0.78 -13.63
C ALA A 141 3.28 -0.98 -12.19
N SER A 142 2.24 -1.80 -12.04
CA SER A 142 1.64 -2.09 -10.74
C SER A 142 1.06 -3.49 -10.67
N GLY A 143 1.13 -4.05 -9.46
CA GLY A 143 0.54 -5.33 -9.09
C GLY A 143 -0.86 -5.17 -8.49
N SER A 144 -1.78 -6.07 -8.84
CA SER A 144 -3.13 -6.16 -8.31
C SER A 144 -3.46 -7.59 -7.88
N ASN A 145 -4.33 -7.73 -6.88
CA ASN A 145 -4.87 -9.00 -6.43
C ASN A 145 -6.34 -9.10 -6.84
N PHE A 146 -6.82 -10.30 -7.16
CA PHE A 146 -8.24 -10.62 -7.36
C PHE A 146 -8.58 -12.00 -6.78
N GLU A 147 -9.86 -12.41 -6.80
CA GLU A 147 -10.42 -13.50 -5.95
C GLU A 147 -9.57 -14.79 -5.84
N LYS A 148 -8.80 -15.16 -6.86
CA LYS A 148 -7.94 -16.37 -6.86
C LYS A 148 -6.55 -16.17 -7.50
N GLY A 149 -6.11 -14.92 -7.64
CA GLY A 149 -4.89 -14.64 -8.37
C GLY A 149 -4.37 -13.24 -8.19
N GLY A 150 -3.37 -12.92 -9.01
CA GLY A 150 -2.89 -11.57 -9.16
C GLY A 150 -2.55 -11.27 -10.61
N ALA A 151 -2.35 -9.99 -10.86
CA ALA A 151 -2.06 -9.44 -12.16
C ALA A 151 -0.97 -8.38 -12.03
N VAL A 152 -0.14 -8.28 -13.05
CA VAL A 152 0.72 -7.12 -13.27
C VAL A 152 0.23 -6.40 -14.52
N SER A 153 0.02 -5.11 -14.38
CA SER A 153 -0.32 -4.21 -15.48
C SER A 153 0.78 -3.19 -15.69
N SER A 154 0.85 -2.70 -16.92
CA SER A 154 1.73 -1.61 -17.33
C SER A 154 0.89 -0.52 -17.99
N TRP A 155 1.31 0.72 -17.83
CA TRP A 155 0.77 1.88 -18.51
C TRP A 155 1.92 2.62 -19.17
N VAL A 156 1.77 2.95 -20.45
CA VAL A 156 2.74 3.76 -21.19
C VAL A 156 2.11 5.09 -21.53
N ARG A 157 2.80 6.18 -21.20
CA ARG A 157 2.32 7.52 -21.48
C ARG A 157 2.39 7.82 -22.98
N ASP A 158 1.30 8.35 -23.51
CA ASP A 158 1.32 9.10 -24.76
C ASP A 158 1.56 10.58 -24.42
N ASP A 159 2.76 11.07 -24.70
CA ASP A 159 3.14 12.45 -24.37
C ASP A 159 2.51 13.50 -25.28
N GLU A 160 2.06 13.11 -26.48
CA GLU A 160 1.40 14.01 -27.43
C GLU A 160 -0.05 14.26 -27.01
N LEU A 161 -0.75 13.19 -26.64
CA LEU A 161 -2.15 13.24 -26.23
C LEU A 161 -2.33 13.55 -24.73
N GLY A 162 -1.27 13.40 -23.93
CA GLY A 162 -1.38 13.53 -22.48
C GLY A 162 -2.15 12.38 -21.83
N THR A 163 -2.34 11.26 -22.51
CA THR A 163 -3.07 10.08 -22.02
C THR A 163 -2.13 8.92 -21.67
N TRP A 164 -2.68 7.83 -21.12
CA TRP A 164 -1.93 6.62 -20.79
C TRP A 164 -2.59 5.38 -21.40
N HIS A 165 -1.78 4.52 -22.01
CA HIS A 165 -2.22 3.26 -22.60
C HIS A 165 -1.95 2.10 -21.64
N HIS A 166 -3.02 1.47 -21.17
CA HIS A 166 -2.95 0.29 -20.32
C HIS A 166 -2.62 -0.98 -21.11
N SER A 167 -1.89 -1.89 -20.48
CA SER A 167 -1.66 -3.26 -20.93
C SER A 167 -1.67 -4.20 -19.73
N LEU A 168 -2.51 -5.22 -19.78
CA LEU A 168 -2.44 -6.34 -18.84
C LEU A 168 -1.25 -7.23 -19.24
N VAL A 169 -0.11 -7.04 -18.56
CA VAL A 169 1.15 -7.72 -18.89
C VAL A 169 1.04 -9.21 -18.63
N ARG A 170 0.58 -9.59 -17.44
CA ARG A 170 0.36 -11.00 -17.08
C ARG A 170 -0.57 -11.11 -15.87
N HIS A 171 -1.30 -12.21 -15.80
CA HIS A 171 -2.06 -12.59 -14.62
C HIS A 171 -1.96 -14.10 -14.39
N GLY A 172 -2.29 -14.55 -13.18
CA GLY A 172 -2.28 -15.96 -12.86
C GLY A 172 -2.61 -16.24 -11.40
N SER A 173 -2.47 -17.49 -11.01
CA SER A 173 -2.76 -17.97 -9.65
C SER A 173 -1.84 -17.33 -8.60
N SER A 174 -2.38 -17.15 -7.39
CA SER A 174 -1.61 -16.78 -6.19
C SER A 174 -1.44 -17.96 -5.21
N VAL A 175 -1.76 -19.18 -5.66
CA VAL A 175 -1.54 -20.42 -4.89
C VAL A 175 -0.06 -20.54 -4.52
N GLY A 176 0.22 -21.05 -3.33
CA GLY A 176 1.60 -21.21 -2.84
C GLY A 176 2.25 -19.92 -2.34
N GLY A 177 1.49 -18.84 -2.17
CA GLY A 177 2.02 -17.56 -1.68
C GLY A 177 2.63 -16.67 -2.77
N ILE A 178 2.35 -16.97 -4.05
CA ILE A 178 2.82 -16.19 -5.20
C ILE A 178 2.27 -14.77 -5.17
N ARG A 179 3.18 -13.80 -5.21
CA ARG A 179 2.87 -12.37 -5.22
C ARG A 179 3.17 -11.76 -6.58
N TRP A 180 2.17 -11.08 -7.12
CA TRP A 180 2.22 -10.37 -8.40
C TRP A 180 2.56 -8.90 -8.16
N VAL A 181 3.82 -8.62 -7.88
CA VAL A 181 4.28 -7.28 -7.49
C VAL A 181 5.55 -6.96 -8.27
N PRO A 182 5.49 -6.11 -9.31
CA PRO A 182 6.68 -5.73 -10.03
C PRO A 182 7.58 -4.88 -9.13
N ARG A 183 8.88 -4.84 -9.41
CA ARG A 183 9.84 -4.11 -8.56
C ARG A 183 10.84 -3.27 -9.30
N ASP A 184 11.14 -3.64 -10.54
CA ASP A 184 12.04 -2.89 -11.38
C ASP A 184 11.84 -3.26 -12.85
N MET A 185 12.32 -2.40 -13.74
CA MET A 185 12.40 -2.64 -15.18
C MET A 185 13.68 -2.07 -15.78
N GLU A 186 14.25 -2.68 -16.81
CA GLU A 186 15.49 -2.20 -17.44
C GLU A 186 15.55 -2.54 -18.93
N ILE A 187 16.19 -1.70 -19.73
CA ILE A 187 16.44 -1.97 -21.15
C ILE A 187 17.76 -2.73 -21.30
N HIS A 188 17.78 -3.78 -22.11
CA HIS A 188 19.01 -4.50 -22.46
C HIS A 188 19.01 -4.90 -23.93
N THR A 189 20.17 -4.76 -24.58
CA THR A 189 20.42 -5.26 -25.93
C THR A 189 21.16 -6.58 -25.84
N ASP A 190 20.55 -7.64 -26.34
CA ASP A 190 21.17 -8.95 -26.42
C ASP A 190 22.38 -8.91 -27.36
N LYS A 191 23.57 -9.24 -26.86
CA LYS A 191 24.83 -9.16 -27.61
C LYS A 191 24.97 -10.19 -28.72
N VAL A 192 24.14 -11.25 -28.71
CA VAL A 192 24.17 -12.33 -29.69
C VAL A 192 23.14 -12.08 -30.79
N THR A 193 21.93 -11.67 -30.44
CA THR A 193 20.85 -11.45 -31.42
C THR A 193 20.77 -10.00 -31.92
N GLY A 194 21.30 -9.04 -31.16
CA GLY A 194 21.16 -7.61 -31.42
C GLY A 194 19.77 -7.04 -31.08
N GLU A 195 18.87 -7.85 -30.53
CA GLU A 195 17.53 -7.42 -30.12
C GLU A 195 17.60 -6.60 -28.83
N GLU A 196 16.93 -5.44 -28.84
CA GLU A 196 16.76 -4.60 -27.65
C GLU A 196 15.38 -4.85 -27.04
N LYS A 197 15.35 -5.14 -25.75
CA LYS A 197 14.12 -5.45 -25.01
C LYS A 197 14.07 -4.70 -23.69
N ILE A 198 12.86 -4.43 -23.23
CA ILE A 198 12.59 -4.06 -21.84
C ILE A 198 12.35 -5.33 -21.03
N PHE A 199 12.98 -5.42 -19.87
CA PHE A 199 12.82 -6.50 -18.90
C PHE A 199 12.11 -5.96 -17.68
N MET A 200 11.16 -6.71 -17.13
CA MET A 200 10.44 -6.31 -15.92
C MET A 200 10.26 -7.50 -14.98
N SER A 201 10.49 -7.28 -13.70
CA SER A 201 10.13 -8.26 -12.67
C SER A 201 8.63 -8.25 -12.43
N LEU A 202 8.02 -9.43 -12.27
CA LEU A 202 6.59 -9.58 -11.98
C LEU A 202 6.28 -9.96 -10.52
N GLY A 203 7.32 -10.03 -9.67
CA GLY A 203 7.26 -10.63 -8.34
C GLY A 203 7.74 -12.07 -8.36
N ASN A 204 7.13 -12.95 -7.57
CA ASN A 204 7.47 -14.37 -7.57
C ASN A 204 7.35 -15.06 -8.95
N PRO A 205 6.40 -14.69 -9.85
CA PRO A 205 6.26 -15.36 -11.13
C PRO A 205 7.54 -15.36 -11.98
N GLY A 206 8.33 -14.28 -11.97
CA GLY A 206 9.55 -14.22 -12.76
C GLY A 206 9.85 -12.88 -13.40
N ILE A 207 10.73 -12.92 -14.41
CA ILE A 207 11.09 -11.85 -15.31
C ILE A 207 10.33 -12.03 -16.64
N VAL A 208 9.70 -10.95 -17.09
CA VAL A 208 9.10 -10.86 -18.43
C VAL A 208 9.91 -9.90 -19.29
N ALA A 209 9.91 -10.12 -20.60
CA ALA A 209 10.50 -9.22 -21.57
C ALA A 209 9.42 -8.59 -22.47
N GLY A 210 9.74 -7.46 -23.10
CA GLY A 210 8.89 -6.82 -24.11
C GLY A 210 9.75 -6.13 -25.17
N THR A 211 9.22 -6.03 -26.37
CA THR A 211 9.87 -5.37 -27.50
C THR A 211 9.17 -4.06 -27.83
N TYR A 212 9.93 -3.09 -28.34
CA TYR A 212 9.32 -1.91 -28.93
C TYR A 212 8.56 -2.29 -30.19
N ASP A 213 7.29 -1.88 -30.27
CA ASP A 213 6.42 -2.11 -31.41
C ASP A 213 5.47 -0.94 -31.61
N GLN A 214 5.72 -0.13 -32.63
CA GLN A 214 4.93 1.06 -32.94
C GLN A 214 3.45 0.75 -33.29
N SER A 215 3.14 -0.50 -33.66
CA SER A 215 1.77 -0.89 -34.05
C SER A 215 0.82 -1.07 -32.86
N VAL A 216 1.34 -1.15 -31.62
CA VAL A 216 0.50 -1.26 -30.42
C VAL A 216 0.42 0.09 -29.68
N PRO A 217 -0.73 0.45 -29.08
CA PRO A 217 -0.92 1.77 -28.47
C PRO A 217 0.15 2.16 -27.44
N GLY A 218 0.53 1.23 -26.56
CA GLY A 218 1.59 1.46 -25.56
C GLY A 218 3.02 1.32 -26.09
N LYS A 219 3.20 1.08 -27.38
CA LYS A 219 4.48 0.88 -28.07
C LYS A 219 5.40 -0.22 -27.50
N ILE A 220 4.90 -1.03 -26.57
CA ILE A 220 5.59 -2.17 -25.96
C ILE A 220 4.72 -3.41 -26.15
N ARG A 221 5.24 -4.41 -26.85
CA ARG A 221 4.63 -5.74 -26.95
C ARG A 221 5.29 -6.65 -25.93
N TRP A 222 4.55 -6.99 -24.87
CA TRP A 222 5.03 -7.92 -23.84
C TRP A 222 4.99 -9.37 -24.32
N ASP A 223 6.04 -10.13 -23.99
CA ASP A 223 6.15 -11.54 -24.35
C ASP A 223 5.12 -12.38 -23.59
N ARG A 224 4.51 -13.35 -24.30
CA ARG A 224 3.50 -14.24 -23.71
C ARG A 224 4.09 -15.21 -22.68
N HIS A 225 5.37 -15.53 -22.82
CA HIS A 225 6.10 -16.41 -21.90
C HIS A 225 7.03 -15.60 -21.02
N LEU A 226 7.22 -16.07 -19.79
CA LEU A 226 8.24 -15.54 -18.90
C LEU A 226 9.61 -15.98 -19.42
N GLU A 227 10.58 -15.09 -19.36
CA GLU A 227 11.94 -15.45 -19.77
C GLU A 227 12.61 -16.34 -18.71
N PHE A 228 12.38 -16.04 -17.42
CA PHE A 228 12.94 -16.80 -16.30
C PHE A 228 12.10 -16.63 -15.02
N PRO A 229 11.93 -17.64 -14.14
CA PRO A 229 12.47 -18.99 -14.20
C PRO A 229 11.46 -20.03 -14.68
N PHE A 230 10.29 -19.62 -15.18
CA PHE A 230 9.11 -20.49 -15.37
C PHE A 230 9.39 -21.81 -16.08
N LEU A 231 10.18 -21.82 -17.15
CA LEU A 231 10.51 -23.04 -17.91
C LEU A 231 11.44 -24.01 -17.18
N LYS A 232 12.04 -23.61 -16.04
CA LYS A 232 12.99 -24.40 -15.26
C LYS A 232 12.50 -24.70 -13.85
N GLU A 233 12.01 -23.67 -13.14
CA GLU A 233 11.70 -23.75 -11.69
C GLU A 233 10.24 -23.36 -11.38
N GLY A 234 9.46 -22.96 -12.38
CA GLY A 234 8.08 -22.50 -12.22
C GLY A 234 7.96 -21.07 -11.67
N SER A 235 8.51 -20.79 -10.48
CA SER A 235 8.47 -19.47 -9.85
C SER A 235 9.59 -19.28 -8.84
N PHE A 236 9.97 -18.03 -8.57
CA PHE A 236 10.94 -17.73 -7.52
C PHE A 236 10.39 -17.91 -6.10
N LYS A 237 11.26 -18.32 -5.18
CA LYS A 237 10.97 -18.41 -3.73
C LYS A 237 10.68 -17.03 -3.16
N THR A 238 11.54 -16.06 -3.47
CA THR A 238 11.35 -14.65 -3.13
C THR A 238 11.18 -13.80 -4.38
N ARG A 239 10.64 -12.59 -4.24
CA ARG A 239 10.43 -11.70 -5.39
C ARG A 239 11.74 -11.00 -5.77
N PRO A 240 12.05 -10.82 -7.07
CA PRO A 240 13.16 -9.98 -7.47
C PRO A 240 12.99 -8.54 -6.98
N LEU A 241 14.10 -7.88 -6.62
CA LEU A 241 14.06 -6.55 -5.99
C LEU A 241 14.81 -5.45 -6.74
N GLY A 242 15.66 -5.78 -7.71
CA GLY A 242 16.34 -4.82 -8.57
C GLY A 242 16.79 -5.47 -9.88
N ILE A 243 16.84 -4.67 -10.94
CA ILE A 243 17.35 -5.05 -12.28
C ILE A 243 18.28 -3.92 -12.73
N THR A 244 19.45 -4.26 -13.26
CA THR A 244 20.37 -3.27 -13.83
C THR A 244 21.18 -3.87 -14.97
N VAL A 245 21.85 -3.02 -15.74
CA VAL A 245 22.84 -3.43 -16.75
C VAL A 245 24.23 -2.96 -16.32
N ALA A 246 25.20 -3.86 -16.32
CA ALA A 246 26.61 -3.56 -16.09
C ALA A 246 27.48 -4.32 -17.10
N ASN A 247 28.51 -3.66 -17.64
CA ASN A 247 29.40 -4.22 -18.67
C ASN A 247 28.61 -4.85 -19.84
N GLY A 248 27.55 -4.15 -20.29
CA GLY A 248 26.64 -4.59 -21.33
C GLY A 248 25.94 -5.91 -21.05
N THR A 249 25.69 -6.25 -19.78
CA THR A 249 25.02 -7.48 -19.37
C THR A 249 23.92 -7.17 -18.38
N LEU A 250 22.75 -7.79 -18.56
CA LEU A 250 21.62 -7.67 -17.64
C LEU A 250 21.85 -8.50 -16.36
N PHE A 251 21.60 -7.88 -15.22
CA PHE A 251 21.59 -8.51 -13.91
C PHE A 251 20.26 -8.25 -13.20
N PHE A 252 19.83 -9.20 -12.37
CA PHE A 252 18.76 -8.96 -11.40
C PHE A 252 19.06 -9.65 -10.07
N SER A 253 18.48 -9.15 -9.00
CA SER A 253 18.54 -9.77 -7.68
C SER A 253 17.27 -10.52 -7.33
N GLU A 254 17.41 -11.67 -6.66
CA GLU A 254 16.32 -12.39 -6.00
C GLU A 254 16.85 -12.98 -4.69
N GLY A 255 16.22 -12.66 -3.56
CA GLY A 255 16.70 -13.04 -2.23
C GLY A 255 18.17 -12.65 -2.02
N GLY A 256 19.00 -13.63 -1.63
CA GLY A 256 20.45 -13.50 -1.51
C GLY A 256 21.26 -13.68 -2.78
N THR A 257 20.61 -13.79 -3.93
CA THR A 257 21.24 -14.16 -5.21
C THR A 257 21.26 -12.98 -6.19
N ILE A 258 22.36 -12.84 -6.93
CA ILE A 258 22.41 -12.03 -8.15
C ILE A 258 22.54 -12.97 -9.34
N PHE A 259 21.64 -12.82 -10.30
CA PHE A 259 21.64 -13.54 -11.56
C PHE A 259 22.19 -12.66 -12.67
N ARG A 260 22.99 -13.25 -13.55
CA ARG A 260 23.47 -12.67 -14.80
C ARG A 260 22.78 -13.34 -15.97
N ARG A 261 22.22 -12.55 -16.88
CA ARG A 261 21.70 -13.05 -18.16
C ARG A 261 22.86 -13.47 -19.06
N ILE A 262 22.71 -14.62 -19.71
CA ILE A 262 23.56 -15.11 -20.78
C ILE A 262 22.76 -14.96 -22.07
N ASP A 263 23.22 -14.03 -22.90
CA ASP A 263 22.59 -13.63 -24.15
C ASP A 263 22.55 -14.76 -25.19
N GLY A 264 21.54 -14.72 -26.06
CA GLY A 264 21.30 -15.75 -27.07
C GLY A 264 19.85 -15.83 -27.50
N LYS A 265 19.59 -16.55 -28.61
CA LYS A 265 18.22 -16.81 -29.11
C LYS A 265 17.33 -17.49 -28.07
N VAL A 266 17.92 -18.33 -27.23
CA VAL A 266 17.30 -18.94 -26.05
C VAL A 266 18.16 -18.55 -24.86
N PRO A 267 17.88 -17.40 -24.22
CA PRO A 267 18.74 -16.88 -23.16
C PRO A 267 18.71 -17.80 -21.93
N THR A 268 19.81 -17.80 -21.20
CA THR A 268 19.90 -18.52 -19.91
C THR A 268 20.37 -17.57 -18.81
N TYR A 269 20.35 -18.02 -17.56
CA TYR A 269 20.74 -17.22 -16.41
C TYR A 269 21.72 -18.02 -15.55
N ALA A 270 22.77 -17.36 -15.09
CA ALA A 270 23.75 -17.92 -14.18
C ALA A 270 23.79 -17.11 -12.88
N LYS A 271 23.88 -17.80 -11.74
CA LYS A 271 24.15 -17.16 -10.46
C LYS A 271 25.59 -16.65 -10.44
N VAL A 272 25.78 -15.38 -10.08
CA VAL A 272 27.12 -14.78 -9.91
C VAL A 272 27.45 -14.48 -8.44
N LEU A 273 26.43 -14.45 -7.59
CA LEU A 273 26.51 -14.31 -6.14
C LEU A 273 25.33 -15.07 -5.53
N ASP A 274 25.55 -15.76 -4.41
CA ASP A 274 24.50 -16.37 -3.58
C ASP A 274 24.99 -16.36 -2.13
N PHE A 275 24.31 -15.63 -1.25
CA PHE A 275 24.65 -15.60 0.19
C PHE A 275 24.18 -16.86 0.94
N HIS A 276 23.36 -17.72 0.33
CA HIS A 276 22.82 -18.93 0.94
C HIS A 276 22.08 -18.71 2.28
N GLU A 277 21.52 -17.52 2.47
CA GLU A 277 20.72 -17.17 3.65
C GLU A 277 19.22 -17.17 3.31
N ASP A 278 18.40 -17.65 4.25
CA ASP A 278 16.96 -17.51 4.14
C ASP A 278 16.57 -16.03 4.24
N THR A 279 15.75 -15.60 3.28
CA THR A 279 15.30 -14.22 3.18
C THR A 279 13.79 -14.15 3.30
N ASP A 280 13.32 -13.14 4.04
CA ASP A 280 11.89 -12.81 4.10
C ASP A 280 11.42 -12.26 2.73
N THR A 281 10.28 -12.67 2.20
CA THR A 281 9.75 -12.11 0.95
C THR A 281 9.25 -10.66 1.09
N ASP A 282 8.86 -10.22 2.30
CA ASP A 282 8.38 -8.87 2.58
C ASP A 282 9.56 -7.87 2.62
N VAL A 283 10.58 -8.22 3.40
CA VAL A 283 11.77 -7.40 3.66
C VAL A 283 12.94 -7.81 2.78
N GLY A 284 13.24 -9.11 2.80
CA GLY A 284 14.53 -9.74 2.60
C GLY A 284 15.10 -9.69 1.19
N GLY A 285 16.42 -9.52 1.12
CA GLY A 285 17.22 -9.74 -0.08
C GLY A 285 18.17 -8.61 -0.43
N ILE A 286 18.80 -8.77 -1.60
CA ILE A 286 19.61 -7.78 -2.28
C ILE A 286 18.70 -6.72 -2.91
N ARG A 287 18.81 -5.48 -2.45
CA ARG A 287 18.01 -4.30 -2.86
C ARG A 287 18.91 -3.23 -3.46
N GLY A 288 18.31 -2.25 -4.14
CA GLY A 288 19.10 -1.09 -4.58
C GLY A 288 20.13 -1.40 -5.64
N LEU A 289 19.96 -2.49 -6.41
CA LEU A 289 20.98 -2.98 -7.34
C LEU A 289 21.31 -1.88 -8.36
N THR A 290 22.53 -1.36 -8.29
CA THR A 290 22.97 -0.16 -9.01
C THR A 290 24.32 -0.41 -9.66
N THR A 291 24.47 0.03 -10.91
CA THR A 291 25.75 -0.03 -11.62
C THR A 291 26.61 1.17 -11.25
N ILE A 292 27.87 0.94 -10.92
CA ILE A 292 28.86 1.98 -10.66
C ILE A 292 30.15 1.73 -11.45
N LYS A 293 31.01 2.75 -11.59
CA LYS A 293 32.39 2.54 -12.09
C LYS A 293 33.14 1.60 -11.15
N ASN A 294 33.89 0.65 -11.70
CA ASN A 294 34.70 -0.26 -10.89
C ASN A 294 35.85 0.51 -10.19
N PRO A 295 35.86 0.61 -8.85
CA PRO A 295 36.91 1.26 -8.08
C PRO A 295 38.26 0.53 -8.14
N ASN A 296 38.24 -0.79 -8.36
CA ASN A 296 39.42 -1.65 -8.26
C ASN A 296 39.94 -2.13 -9.63
N GLY A 297 39.42 -1.61 -10.74
CA GLY A 297 39.81 -2.07 -12.07
C GLY A 297 38.99 -1.44 -13.20
N PRO A 298 39.11 -1.99 -14.43
CA PRO A 298 38.32 -1.51 -15.56
C PRO A 298 36.85 -1.92 -15.45
N GLY A 299 36.00 -1.24 -16.21
CA GLY A 299 34.58 -1.58 -16.35
C GLY A 299 33.73 -1.08 -15.19
N GLN A 300 32.67 -1.85 -14.90
CA GLN A 300 31.62 -1.50 -13.95
C GLN A 300 31.45 -2.56 -12.87
N SER A 301 31.08 -2.13 -11.67
CA SER A 301 30.73 -2.97 -10.52
C SER A 301 29.24 -2.86 -10.22
N LEU A 302 28.73 -3.80 -9.42
CA LEU A 302 27.36 -3.76 -8.92
C LEU A 302 27.37 -3.40 -7.44
N LEU A 303 26.72 -2.30 -7.09
CA LEU A 303 26.51 -1.82 -5.73
C LEU A 303 25.08 -2.16 -5.28
N PHE A 304 24.91 -2.63 -4.05
CA PHE A 304 23.61 -3.02 -3.53
C PHE A 304 23.56 -2.99 -2.00
N LEU A 305 22.34 -3.06 -1.47
CA LEU A 305 22.08 -3.20 -0.05
C LEU A 305 21.70 -4.65 0.25
N TRP A 306 22.40 -5.28 1.18
CA TRP A 306 22.06 -6.60 1.71
C TRP A 306 21.19 -6.47 2.95
N ALA A 307 19.93 -6.90 2.85
CA ALA A 307 18.98 -6.85 3.94
C ALA A 307 18.28 -8.21 4.12
N PRO A 308 18.81 -9.17 4.89
CA PRO A 308 18.29 -10.54 4.90
C PRO A 308 16.89 -10.68 5.54
N GLY A 309 16.54 -9.85 6.52
CA GLY A 309 15.29 -9.99 7.25
C GLY A 309 14.99 -8.90 8.28
N ASP A 310 14.15 -9.24 9.25
CA ASP A 310 13.55 -8.38 10.29
C ASP A 310 14.53 -7.80 11.32
N ARG A 311 15.75 -8.34 11.41
CA ARG A 311 16.85 -7.81 12.24
C ARG A 311 18.02 -7.27 11.41
N SER A 312 17.75 -6.92 10.16
CA SER A 312 18.80 -6.47 9.25
C SER A 312 19.52 -5.20 9.75
N GLU A 313 20.85 -5.27 9.70
CA GLU A 313 21.76 -4.14 9.87
C GLU A 313 21.96 -3.32 8.57
N CYS A 314 21.40 -3.81 7.45
CA CYS A 314 21.54 -3.31 6.09
C CYS A 314 23.00 -2.98 5.71
N GLN A 315 23.72 -3.97 5.20
CA GLN A 315 25.09 -3.79 4.72
C GLN A 315 25.09 -3.28 3.28
N VAL A 316 25.76 -2.16 3.01
CA VAL A 316 26.13 -1.77 1.65
C VAL A 316 27.28 -2.66 1.19
N LYS A 317 27.06 -3.37 0.09
CA LYS A 317 28.01 -4.29 -0.51
C LYS A 317 28.20 -3.97 -1.98
N ARG A 318 29.35 -4.36 -2.52
CA ARG A 318 29.73 -4.20 -3.92
C ARG A 318 30.31 -5.51 -4.44
N ILE A 319 30.03 -5.83 -5.70
CA ILE A 319 30.75 -6.90 -6.41
C ILE A 319 31.49 -6.36 -7.62
N ASP A 320 32.77 -6.72 -7.71
CA ASP A 320 33.67 -6.33 -8.79
C ASP A 320 33.93 -7.51 -9.71
N PRO A 321 33.83 -7.34 -11.04
CA PRO A 321 34.25 -8.39 -11.97
C PRO A 321 35.78 -8.48 -12.03
N ASP A 322 36.30 -9.71 -12.07
CA ASP A 322 37.75 -9.97 -12.24
C ASP A 322 38.21 -9.96 -13.72
N GLY A 323 37.29 -9.69 -14.64
CA GLY A 323 37.51 -9.77 -16.09
C GLY A 323 37.57 -11.20 -16.67
N LYS A 324 37.57 -12.24 -15.82
CA LYS A 324 37.58 -13.67 -16.18
C LYS A 324 36.25 -14.35 -15.88
N GLY A 325 35.23 -13.57 -15.55
CA GLY A 325 33.86 -14.02 -15.32
C GLY A 325 33.55 -14.36 -13.86
N LYS A 326 34.49 -14.17 -12.93
CA LYS A 326 34.25 -14.26 -11.48
C LYS A 326 34.03 -12.87 -10.89
N PHE A 327 33.54 -12.85 -9.66
CA PHE A 327 33.26 -11.64 -8.92
C PHE A 327 33.88 -11.69 -7.53
N THR A 328 34.38 -10.55 -7.06
CA THR A 328 34.86 -10.36 -5.69
C THR A 328 33.85 -9.51 -4.93
N VAL A 329 33.46 -9.95 -3.73
CA VAL A 329 32.53 -9.24 -2.86
C VAL A 329 33.30 -8.32 -1.93
N HIS A 330 32.83 -7.08 -1.80
CA HIS A 330 33.36 -6.06 -0.92
C HIS A 330 32.26 -5.54 0.01
N ASP A 331 32.58 -5.45 1.29
CA ASP A 331 31.74 -4.82 2.29
C ASP A 331 32.18 -3.37 2.48
N GLU A 332 31.25 -2.43 2.41
CA GLU A 332 31.58 -1.01 2.57
C GLU A 332 31.15 -0.48 3.93
N VAL A 333 29.84 -0.44 4.22
CA VAL A 333 29.34 0.12 5.49
C VAL A 333 28.01 -0.52 5.88
N LYS A 334 27.67 -0.49 7.18
CA LYS A 334 26.34 -0.82 7.67
C LYS A 334 25.51 0.44 7.90
N LEU A 335 24.29 0.46 7.39
CA LEU A 335 23.38 1.60 7.63
C LEU A 335 23.01 1.72 9.12
N ILE A 336 22.99 0.61 9.86
CA ILE A 336 22.75 0.63 11.31
C ILE A 336 23.82 1.43 12.08
N ASP A 337 25.09 1.32 11.67
CA ASP A 337 26.21 2.00 12.31
C ASP A 337 26.19 3.49 11.97
N LEU A 338 25.99 3.82 10.69
CA LEU A 338 25.82 5.20 10.22
C LEU A 338 24.68 5.91 10.96
N MET A 339 23.54 5.25 11.08
CA MET A 339 22.38 5.79 11.79
C MET A 339 22.65 5.95 13.29
N SER A 340 23.28 4.97 13.92
CA SER A 340 23.61 5.00 15.35
C SER A 340 24.56 6.17 15.67
N ALA A 341 25.60 6.36 14.85
CA ALA A 341 26.54 7.46 14.98
C ALA A 341 25.84 8.82 14.79
N THR A 342 25.01 8.95 13.73
CA THR A 342 24.32 10.19 13.40
C THR A 342 23.32 10.62 14.48
N LEU A 343 22.54 9.66 15.00
CA LEU A 343 21.51 9.96 15.98
C LEU A 343 22.03 9.92 17.42
N GLY A 344 23.23 9.38 17.66
CA GLY A 344 23.71 9.03 19.00
C GLY A 344 22.69 8.16 19.74
N ALA A 345 22.13 7.18 19.07
CA ALA A 345 21.08 6.30 19.58
C ALA A 345 21.38 4.85 19.22
N GLU A 346 21.04 3.93 20.11
CA GLU A 346 21.01 2.50 19.81
C GLU A 346 19.96 2.21 18.74
N VAL A 347 20.39 1.74 17.57
CA VAL A 347 19.55 1.30 16.45
C VAL A 347 19.48 -0.23 16.44
N THR A 348 18.31 -0.81 16.17
CA THR A 348 18.10 -2.26 16.25
C THR A 348 17.69 -2.91 14.92
N TYR A 349 17.43 -2.09 13.90
CA TYR A 349 17.01 -2.52 12.58
C TYR A 349 17.15 -1.34 11.62
N THR A 350 17.55 -1.62 10.38
CA THR A 350 17.47 -0.67 9.28
C THR A 350 16.94 -1.34 8.01
N LEU A 351 16.35 -0.54 7.12
CA LEU A 351 15.97 -0.93 5.77
C LEU A 351 16.13 0.26 4.83
N GLY A 352 16.68 0.05 3.64
CA GLY A 352 16.90 1.15 2.71
C GLY A 352 16.99 0.69 1.26
N ALA A 353 17.49 1.61 0.42
CA ALA A 353 17.69 1.40 -1.01
C ALA A 353 16.44 0.79 -1.68
N HIS A 354 15.28 1.40 -1.41
CA HIS A 354 13.97 0.87 -1.82
C HIS A 354 13.80 0.72 -3.34
N ASN A 355 14.56 1.49 -4.13
CA ASN A 355 14.60 1.45 -5.59
C ASN A 355 16.05 1.16 -6.05
N MET A 356 16.79 2.20 -6.44
CA MET A 356 18.23 2.19 -6.73
C MET A 356 18.98 3.10 -5.75
N MET A 357 20.30 2.99 -5.69
CA MET A 357 21.15 4.02 -5.07
C MET A 357 21.31 5.14 -6.10
N TYR A 358 20.61 6.26 -5.88
CA TYR A 358 20.39 7.25 -6.93
C TYR A 358 21.71 7.99 -7.28
N PRO A 359 22.22 7.85 -8.51
CA PRO A 359 23.45 8.52 -8.92
C PRO A 359 23.18 10.00 -9.20
N ILE A 360 24.08 10.86 -8.75
CA ILE A 360 24.06 12.29 -9.07
C ILE A 360 25.48 12.83 -9.18
N ILE A 361 25.70 13.72 -10.15
CA ILE A 361 26.98 14.38 -10.34
C ILE A 361 27.07 15.53 -9.35
N ASP A 362 28.09 15.50 -8.50
CA ASP A 362 28.46 16.65 -7.68
C ASP A 362 29.12 17.70 -8.61
N LYS A 363 28.41 18.78 -8.92
CA LYS A 363 28.92 19.87 -9.79
C LYS A 363 30.21 20.51 -9.30
N GLY A 364 30.51 20.45 -7.99
CA GLY A 364 31.70 21.08 -7.42
C GLY A 364 32.96 20.22 -7.57
N THR A 365 32.84 18.88 -7.62
CA THR A 365 33.99 17.97 -7.77
C THR A 365 34.04 17.27 -9.12
N GLY A 366 32.90 17.14 -9.80
CA GLY A 366 32.73 16.33 -11.01
C GLY A 366 32.46 14.85 -10.74
N ASP A 367 32.52 14.41 -9.49
CA ASP A 367 32.37 13.00 -9.12
C ASP A 367 30.91 12.57 -9.09
N THR A 368 30.66 11.28 -9.30
CA THR A 368 29.33 10.71 -9.12
C THR A 368 29.14 10.23 -7.69
N VAL A 369 28.21 10.86 -6.96
CA VAL A 369 27.78 10.42 -5.63
C VAL A 369 26.48 9.63 -5.72
N HIS A 370 26.24 8.75 -4.74
CA HIS A 370 25.06 7.88 -4.72
C HIS A 370 24.23 8.15 -3.46
N LEU A 371 22.94 8.42 -3.65
CA LEU A 371 22.00 8.70 -2.56
C LEU A 371 21.23 7.46 -2.17
N ILE A 372 21.20 7.18 -0.87
CA ILE A 372 20.59 5.97 -0.31
C ILE A 372 19.59 6.39 0.76
N GLY A 373 18.30 6.37 0.45
CA GLY A 373 17.23 6.57 1.44
C GLY A 373 17.06 5.34 2.32
N PHE A 374 16.90 5.54 3.64
CA PHE A 374 16.70 4.44 4.58
C PHE A 374 15.88 4.83 5.80
N GLN A 375 15.42 3.81 6.52
CA GLN A 375 14.72 3.90 7.80
C GLN A 375 15.41 3.04 8.85
N GLY A 376 15.06 3.25 10.12
CA GLY A 376 15.50 2.34 11.18
C GLY A 376 14.74 2.47 12.48
N ASN A 377 14.78 1.38 13.26
CA ASN A 377 14.21 1.31 14.60
C ASN A 377 15.25 1.75 15.62
N ILE A 378 14.88 2.66 16.52
CA ILE A 378 15.75 3.14 17.61
C ILE A 378 15.26 2.61 18.95
N ARG A 379 16.13 2.04 19.80
CA ARG A 379 15.81 1.58 21.17
C ARG A 379 15.88 2.70 22.21
N THR A 380 16.84 3.61 22.05
CA THR A 380 17.01 4.80 22.89
C THR A 380 16.38 6.03 22.23
N LYS A 381 16.46 7.21 22.87
CA LYS A 381 15.88 8.48 22.37
C LYS A 381 14.43 8.34 21.89
N LYS A 382 13.58 7.75 22.72
CA LYS A 382 12.19 7.39 22.38
C LYS A 382 11.35 8.59 21.91
N ASN A 383 11.71 9.80 22.31
CA ASN A 383 11.08 11.05 21.89
C ASN A 383 11.28 11.35 20.38
N LEU A 384 12.27 10.75 19.73
CA LEU A 384 12.53 10.89 18.29
C LEU A 384 11.78 9.85 17.43
N ARG A 385 11.04 8.94 18.07
CA ARG A 385 10.30 7.90 17.37
C ARG A 385 9.01 8.43 16.79
N TRP A 386 8.57 7.83 15.69
CA TRP A 386 7.19 7.98 15.25
C TRP A 386 6.28 7.39 16.33
N LYS A 387 5.33 8.19 16.83
CA LYS A 387 4.49 7.84 17.99
C LYS A 387 3.87 6.45 17.86
N GLY A 388 4.09 5.61 18.88
CA GLY A 388 3.62 4.22 18.90
C GLY A 388 4.34 3.30 17.90
N SER A 389 5.57 3.64 17.50
CA SER A 389 6.47 2.81 16.69
C SER A 389 7.85 2.73 17.33
N ALA A 390 8.70 1.83 16.86
CA ALA A 390 10.13 1.85 17.12
C ALA A 390 10.91 2.70 16.09
N LEU A 391 10.29 3.02 14.94
CA LEU A 391 10.92 3.78 13.86
C LEU A 391 11.29 5.20 14.28
N TYR A 392 12.46 5.65 13.84
CA TYR A 392 12.81 7.07 13.81
C TYR A 392 11.81 7.85 12.94
N ALA A 393 11.33 8.99 13.43
CA ALA A 393 10.31 9.79 12.74
C ALA A 393 10.84 10.62 11.56
N GLY A 394 12.16 10.84 11.51
CA GLY A 394 12.82 11.60 10.47
C GLY A 394 13.02 10.85 9.15
N ALA A 395 13.63 11.53 8.19
CA ALA A 395 13.83 11.01 6.84
C ALA A 395 15.31 11.04 6.45
N LEU A 396 16.06 10.05 6.93
CA LEU A 396 17.50 9.93 6.72
C LEU A 396 17.85 9.39 5.32
N TYR A 397 18.93 9.90 4.77
CA TYR A 397 19.58 9.32 3.60
C TYR A 397 21.10 9.43 3.73
N ALA A 398 21.82 8.48 3.15
CA ALA A 398 23.27 8.51 3.06
C ALA A 398 23.71 9.02 1.70
N VAL A 399 24.75 9.84 1.68
CA VAL A 399 25.49 10.28 0.50
C VAL A 399 26.79 9.47 0.46
N ARG A 400 26.91 8.56 -0.51
CA ARG A 400 28.11 7.76 -0.77
C ARG A 400 28.97 8.44 -1.82
N ARG A 401 30.24 8.68 -1.53
CA ARG A 401 31.24 9.21 -2.48
C ARG A 401 32.01 8.09 -3.19
N GLU A 402 32.76 8.44 -4.25
CA GLU A 402 33.56 7.47 -5.02
C GLU A 402 34.68 6.83 -4.19
N ASP A 403 35.25 7.58 -3.23
CA ASP A 403 36.23 7.12 -2.25
C ASP A 403 35.63 6.21 -1.15
N GLN A 404 34.36 5.81 -1.29
CA GLN A 404 33.62 4.96 -0.36
C GLN A 404 33.38 5.59 1.02
N THR A 405 33.52 6.92 1.14
CA THR A 405 33.08 7.64 2.34
C THR A 405 31.57 7.90 2.30
N TYR A 406 30.99 8.00 3.49
CA TYR A 406 29.55 8.17 3.68
C TYR A 406 29.25 9.36 4.59
N LYS A 407 28.27 10.17 4.20
CA LYS A 407 27.67 11.21 5.05
C LYS A 407 26.18 10.97 5.17
N VAL A 408 25.65 10.90 6.39
CA VAL A 408 24.21 10.84 6.62
C VAL A 408 23.64 12.25 6.71
N LEU A 409 22.55 12.48 5.99
CA LEU A 409 21.80 13.72 5.94
C LEU A 409 20.32 13.41 6.20
N GLU A 410 19.53 14.46 6.44
CA GLU A 410 18.10 14.33 6.72
C GLU A 410 17.29 15.32 5.88
N VAL A 411 16.22 14.81 5.24
CA VAL A 411 15.28 15.66 4.50
C VAL A 411 14.63 16.63 5.46
N ASN A 412 14.67 17.92 5.10
CA ASN A 412 14.11 19.00 5.89
C ASN A 412 14.70 19.13 7.30
N ASN A 413 16.00 18.84 7.45
CA ASN A 413 16.78 18.91 8.70
C ASN A 413 16.30 17.94 9.81
N SER A 414 17.10 17.81 10.87
CA SER A 414 16.87 16.83 11.93
C SER A 414 15.45 16.85 12.51
N TYR A 415 14.91 15.65 12.74
CA TYR A 415 13.64 15.50 13.44
C TYR A 415 13.74 15.94 14.90
N ARG A 416 12.70 16.62 15.36
CA ARG A 416 12.48 16.94 16.78
C ARG A 416 10.98 16.78 17.10
N PRO A 417 10.62 16.45 18.36
CA PRO A 417 9.22 16.36 18.78
C PRO A 417 8.43 17.59 18.32
N GLY A 418 7.24 17.36 17.77
CA GLY A 418 6.38 18.40 17.20
C GLY A 418 6.49 18.57 15.68
N LYS A 419 7.58 18.13 15.04
CA LYS A 419 7.63 18.05 13.56
C LYS A 419 6.72 16.93 13.05
N ARG A 420 6.17 17.13 11.84
CA ARG A 420 5.47 16.07 11.09
C ARG A 420 6.47 14.92 10.83
N PRO A 421 6.15 13.67 11.20
CA PRO A 421 6.96 12.52 10.83
C PRO A 421 7.02 12.38 9.32
N LEU A 422 8.24 12.17 8.78
CA LEU A 422 8.47 11.94 7.35
C LEU A 422 8.75 10.45 7.08
N VAL A 423 9.51 9.79 7.96
CA VAL A 423 9.77 8.33 7.94
C VAL A 423 10.21 7.80 6.57
N SER A 424 11.53 7.75 6.35
CA SER A 424 12.18 7.20 5.15
C SER A 424 11.95 7.99 3.85
N PRO A 425 13.02 8.53 3.25
CA PRO A 425 13.08 8.79 1.81
C PRO A 425 13.05 7.45 1.06
N ARG A 426 12.38 7.43 -0.10
CA ARG A 426 12.28 6.25 -0.98
C ARG A 426 12.71 6.56 -2.41
N ALA A 427 12.46 7.78 -2.87
CA ALA A 427 12.68 8.19 -4.25
C ALA A 427 13.45 9.51 -4.31
N PHE A 428 14.31 9.63 -5.32
CA PHE A 428 15.16 10.79 -5.58
C PHE A 428 15.08 11.10 -7.07
N CYS A 429 15.09 12.37 -7.44
CA CYS A 429 15.19 12.79 -8.82
C CYS A 429 15.80 14.18 -8.92
N PHE A 430 16.85 14.33 -9.73
CA PHE A 430 17.38 15.64 -10.09
C PHE A 430 16.37 16.41 -10.93
N SER A 431 16.24 17.70 -10.66
CA SER A 431 15.24 18.55 -11.29
C SER A 431 15.42 18.65 -12.81
N PRO A 432 14.34 18.45 -13.60
CA PRO A 432 14.36 18.72 -15.03
C PRO A 432 14.16 20.22 -15.37
N PHE A 433 14.01 21.10 -14.38
CA PHE A 433 13.59 22.50 -14.57
C PHE A 433 14.74 23.51 -14.61
N ASN A 434 15.99 23.05 -14.74
CA ASN A 434 17.21 23.89 -14.76
C ASN A 434 17.43 24.75 -13.49
N ASP A 435 16.80 24.40 -12.37
CA ASP A 435 16.93 25.09 -11.07
C ASP A 435 18.03 24.50 -10.16
N SER A 436 18.76 23.48 -10.65
CA SER A 436 19.77 22.73 -9.90
C SER A 436 19.29 22.16 -8.55
N SER A 437 18.01 21.83 -8.44
CA SER A 437 17.42 21.23 -7.24
C SER A 437 17.35 19.71 -7.31
N LEU A 438 17.33 19.08 -6.14
CA LEU A 438 17.03 17.66 -5.98
C LEU A 438 15.66 17.50 -5.34
N PHE A 439 14.80 16.68 -5.95
CA PHE A 439 13.53 16.26 -5.38
C PHE A 439 13.71 14.93 -4.65
N ILE A 440 13.15 14.84 -3.43
CA ILE A 440 13.19 13.67 -2.57
C ILE A 440 11.77 13.37 -2.09
N GLY A 441 11.29 12.16 -2.32
CA GLY A 441 9.96 11.71 -1.93
C GLY A 441 10.01 10.46 -1.07
N GLY A 442 8.99 10.26 -0.25
CA GLY A 442 8.94 9.08 0.60
C GLY A 442 7.70 8.91 1.45
N HIS A 443 7.96 8.42 2.66
CA HIS A 443 7.08 7.77 3.63
C HIS A 443 7.01 6.24 3.50
N ASP A 444 7.33 5.53 4.59
CA ASP A 444 7.06 4.10 4.78
C ASP A 444 6.05 3.92 5.92
N SER A 445 4.89 3.36 5.60
CA SER A 445 3.80 3.19 6.56
C SER A 445 4.13 2.26 7.72
N SER A 446 5.06 1.31 7.55
CA SER A 446 5.45 0.35 8.60
C SER A 446 4.27 -0.27 9.36
N ARG A 447 3.24 -0.72 8.63
CA ARG A 447 1.99 -1.29 9.17
C ARG A 447 1.26 -0.38 10.16
N LYS A 448 1.44 0.94 10.10
CA LYS A 448 0.68 1.94 10.86
C LYS A 448 -0.26 2.71 9.96
N VAL A 449 -1.30 3.29 10.53
CA VAL A 449 -2.24 4.16 9.82
C VAL A 449 -1.49 5.36 9.24
N SER A 450 -1.65 5.56 7.93
CA SER A 450 -0.81 6.47 7.14
C SER A 450 -1.60 7.27 6.12
N ASP A 451 -2.81 7.70 6.52
CA ASP A 451 -3.68 8.52 5.67
C ASP A 451 -2.96 9.76 5.15
N ASN A 452 -2.82 9.85 3.82
CA ASN A 452 -2.18 10.99 3.14
C ASN A 452 -0.80 11.41 3.71
N MET A 453 0.02 10.43 4.09
CA MET A 453 1.36 10.69 4.62
C MET A 453 2.45 10.83 3.56
N ALA A 454 2.14 10.65 2.27
CA ALA A 454 3.09 10.87 1.19
C ALA A 454 3.55 12.34 1.11
N TRP A 455 4.83 12.53 0.81
CA TRP A 455 5.47 13.84 0.70
C TRP A 455 6.54 13.86 -0.39
N ILE A 456 6.80 15.05 -0.93
CA ILE A 456 7.98 15.37 -1.75
C ILE A 456 8.55 16.69 -1.26
N PHE A 457 9.85 16.72 -0.99
CA PHE A 457 10.62 17.94 -0.73
C PHE A 457 11.58 18.20 -1.88
N LYS A 458 11.91 19.47 -2.09
CA LYS A 458 13.01 19.90 -2.94
C LYS A 458 14.01 20.73 -2.13
N ALA A 459 15.26 20.73 -2.55
CA ALA A 459 16.30 21.63 -2.07
C ALA A 459 17.37 21.84 -3.14
N PRO A 460 18.12 22.96 -3.12
CA PRO A 460 19.31 23.13 -3.93
C PRO A 460 20.27 21.96 -3.75
N LEU A 461 20.92 21.51 -4.83
CA LEU A 461 21.78 20.33 -4.79
C LEU A 461 22.87 20.40 -3.70
N GLU A 462 23.46 21.57 -3.48
CA GLU A 462 24.49 21.75 -2.44
C GLU A 462 23.96 21.52 -1.02
N VAL A 463 22.71 21.87 -0.75
CA VAL A 463 22.02 21.58 0.52
C VAL A 463 21.75 20.09 0.62
N ALA A 464 21.21 19.49 -0.44
CA ALA A 464 20.91 18.06 -0.47
C ALA A 464 22.15 17.16 -0.37
N LEU A 465 23.33 17.64 -0.81
CA LEU A 465 24.62 16.96 -0.64
C LEU A 465 25.34 17.37 0.67
N GLY A 466 24.74 18.25 1.46
CA GLY A 466 25.25 18.67 2.77
C GLY A 466 26.55 19.47 2.68
N LYS A 467 26.76 20.23 1.61
CA LYS A 467 27.90 21.16 1.44
C LYS A 467 27.71 22.45 2.22
N ARG A 468 26.46 22.86 2.36
CA ARG A 468 26.02 23.97 3.22
C ARG A 468 24.72 23.60 3.91
N GLU A 469 24.41 24.32 4.97
CA GLU A 469 23.11 24.20 5.63
C GLU A 469 22.01 24.83 4.76
N GLY A 470 20.80 24.31 4.90
CA GLY A 470 19.60 24.85 4.28
C GLY A 470 18.54 25.13 5.33
N THR A 471 17.80 26.21 5.15
CA THR A 471 16.65 26.53 6.01
C THR A 471 15.61 25.42 5.99
N GLU A 472 14.97 25.18 7.14
CA GLU A 472 13.87 24.21 7.25
C GLU A 472 12.61 24.76 6.56
N ALA A 473 11.98 23.93 5.73
CA ALA A 473 10.68 24.22 5.13
C ALA A 473 9.58 24.19 6.20
N LYS A 474 8.67 25.15 6.13
CA LYS A 474 7.39 25.05 6.83
C LYS A 474 6.57 23.94 6.19
N VAL A 475 6.40 22.83 6.90
CA VAL A 475 5.57 21.73 6.42
C VAL A 475 4.12 22.20 6.39
N SER A 476 3.57 22.28 5.19
CA SER A 476 2.17 22.62 4.96
C SER A 476 1.34 21.35 4.83
N GLY A 477 0.06 21.44 5.19
CA GLY A 477 -0.88 20.32 5.10
C GLY A 477 -1.71 20.16 6.36
N LYS A 478 -3.01 20.47 6.28
CA LYS A 478 -3.96 19.98 7.27
C LYS A 478 -4.01 18.47 7.12
N LEU A 479 -3.86 17.74 8.23
CA LEU A 479 -4.26 16.33 8.26
C LEU A 479 -5.72 16.26 7.83
N LEU A 480 -5.97 15.74 6.63
CA LEU A 480 -7.33 15.51 6.18
C LEU A 480 -7.98 14.55 7.15
N LYS A 481 -9.15 14.93 7.65
CA LYS A 481 -9.97 14.00 8.41
C LYS A 481 -10.48 12.90 7.46
N PRO A 482 -10.63 11.66 7.95
CA PRO A 482 -11.37 10.64 7.23
C PRO A 482 -12.77 11.14 6.87
N ASP A 483 -13.40 10.47 5.91
CA ASP A 483 -14.80 10.70 5.55
C ASP A 483 -15.68 10.74 6.82
N PRO A 484 -16.51 11.78 7.01
CA PRO A 484 -17.36 11.92 8.20
C PRO A 484 -18.22 10.68 8.50
N ARG A 485 -18.67 9.95 7.47
CA ARG A 485 -19.42 8.71 7.64
C ARG A 485 -18.63 7.68 8.44
N LEU A 486 -17.32 7.57 8.19
CA LEU A 486 -16.42 6.62 8.88
C LEU A 486 -16.17 6.99 10.35
N LEU A 487 -16.44 8.24 10.73
CA LEU A 487 -16.28 8.75 12.09
C LEU A 487 -17.56 8.64 12.93
N GLY A 488 -18.70 8.33 12.30
CA GLY A 488 -19.96 8.04 12.98
C GLY A 488 -19.95 6.67 13.66
N GLY A 489 -20.78 6.52 14.70
CA GLY A 489 -20.96 5.26 15.40
C GLY A 489 -21.85 5.36 16.65
N PRO A 490 -21.90 4.30 17.48
CA PRO A 490 -21.03 3.12 17.44
C PRO A 490 -21.26 2.23 16.21
N VAL A 491 -20.20 1.55 15.78
CA VAL A 491 -20.24 0.54 14.71
C VAL A 491 -19.94 -0.83 15.31
N TYR A 492 -20.65 -1.84 14.85
CA TYR A 492 -20.47 -3.23 15.27
C TYR A 492 -19.78 -4.03 14.16
N GLU A 493 -19.09 -5.10 14.50
CA GLU A 493 -18.41 -5.97 13.57
C GLU A 493 -18.76 -7.44 13.84
N LEU A 494 -19.55 -8.04 12.97
CA LEU A 494 -19.83 -9.47 12.98
C LEU A 494 -18.68 -10.22 12.30
N ARG A 495 -18.04 -11.13 13.05
CA ARG A 495 -16.97 -11.99 12.53
C ARG A 495 -17.35 -13.46 12.62
N ILE A 496 -17.19 -14.17 11.50
CA ILE A 496 -17.47 -15.61 11.38
C ILE A 496 -16.19 -16.32 10.96
N TYR A 497 -15.61 -17.07 11.90
CA TYR A 497 -14.42 -17.89 11.69
C TYR A 497 -14.84 -19.30 11.29
N SER A 498 -14.13 -19.91 10.36
CA SER A 498 -14.22 -21.35 10.08
C SER A 498 -12.90 -22.00 10.48
N ALA A 499 -12.90 -22.74 11.59
CA ALA A 499 -11.69 -23.39 12.07
C ALA A 499 -11.27 -24.53 11.15
N ASN A 500 -9.96 -24.66 10.99
CA ASN A 500 -9.35 -25.76 10.27
C ASN A 500 -9.62 -27.08 11.02
N GLU A 501 -9.57 -28.19 10.29
CA GLU A 501 -9.78 -29.51 10.86
C GLU A 501 -8.78 -29.79 11.98
N GLY A 502 -9.27 -30.30 13.11
CA GLY A 502 -8.45 -30.52 14.32
C GLY A 502 -8.01 -29.25 15.07
N ARG A 503 -8.34 -28.04 14.61
CA ARG A 503 -7.84 -26.77 15.20
C ARG A 503 -8.89 -25.98 15.98
N PHE A 504 -10.12 -26.47 16.10
CA PHE A 504 -11.22 -25.73 16.73
C PHE A 504 -11.01 -25.48 18.23
N SER A 505 -10.57 -26.48 18.99
CA SER A 505 -10.24 -26.34 20.42
C SER A 505 -9.17 -25.28 20.64
N ASN A 506 -8.11 -25.31 19.84
CA ASN A 506 -7.00 -24.34 19.93
C ASN A 506 -7.49 -22.92 19.61
N LEU A 507 -8.39 -22.76 18.65
CA LEU A 507 -9.01 -21.47 18.36
C LEU A 507 -9.79 -20.95 19.57
N ILE A 508 -10.66 -21.78 20.16
CA ILE A 508 -11.46 -21.40 21.35
C ILE A 508 -10.54 -21.07 22.54
N GLN A 509 -9.53 -21.89 22.79
CA GLN A 509 -8.55 -21.67 23.84
C GLN A 509 -7.84 -20.33 23.68
N ARG A 510 -7.33 -20.01 22.48
CA ARG A 510 -6.66 -18.72 22.21
C ARG A 510 -7.56 -17.53 22.47
N PHE A 511 -8.86 -17.65 22.18
CA PHE A 511 -9.82 -16.59 22.48
C PHE A 511 -10.05 -16.44 23.98
N ARG A 512 -10.29 -17.55 24.68
CA ARG A 512 -10.53 -17.59 26.13
C ARG A 512 -9.35 -17.04 26.93
N GLU A 513 -8.13 -17.44 26.59
CA GLU A 513 -6.95 -17.20 27.42
C GLU A 513 -6.20 -15.90 27.07
N HIS A 514 -6.35 -15.42 25.83
CA HIS A 514 -5.50 -14.32 25.33
C HIS A 514 -6.24 -13.27 24.51
N THR A 515 -6.98 -13.68 23.48
CA THR A 515 -7.48 -12.74 22.45
C THR A 515 -8.43 -11.71 23.03
N ASP A 516 -9.34 -12.12 23.93
CA ASP A 516 -10.30 -11.22 24.58
C ASP A 516 -9.62 -10.09 25.39
N THR A 517 -8.61 -10.44 26.17
CA THR A 517 -7.83 -9.48 26.97
C THR A 517 -7.11 -8.47 26.07
N ILE A 518 -6.48 -8.94 24.99
CA ILE A 518 -5.76 -8.06 24.06
C ILE A 518 -6.73 -7.23 23.21
N PHE A 519 -7.91 -7.76 22.87
CA PHE A 519 -8.98 -7.00 22.23
C PHE A 519 -9.39 -5.79 23.07
N LYS A 520 -9.67 -5.99 24.36
CA LYS A 520 -10.03 -4.92 25.31
C LYS A 520 -8.91 -3.87 25.44
N LYS A 521 -7.64 -4.29 25.47
CA LYS A 521 -6.47 -3.39 25.47
C LYS A 521 -6.46 -2.42 24.28
N HIS A 522 -6.99 -2.82 23.13
CA HIS A 522 -6.98 -2.04 21.88
C HIS A 522 -8.36 -1.51 21.48
N GLY A 523 -9.34 -1.47 22.38
CA GLY A 523 -10.66 -0.91 22.11
C GLY A 523 -11.52 -1.75 21.16
N LEU A 524 -11.19 -3.03 20.96
CA LEU A 524 -12.09 -4.00 20.32
C LEU A 524 -13.02 -4.54 21.41
N GLU A 525 -14.19 -3.95 21.57
CA GLU A 525 -15.11 -4.28 22.69
C GLU A 525 -15.96 -5.51 22.34
N PRO A 526 -15.79 -6.66 23.01
CA PRO A 526 -16.55 -7.86 22.67
C PRO A 526 -18.00 -7.73 23.17
N VAL A 527 -18.95 -7.87 22.26
CA VAL A 527 -20.38 -7.96 22.59
C VAL A 527 -20.71 -9.40 23.00
N GLY A 528 -20.22 -10.39 22.26
CA GLY A 528 -20.44 -11.80 22.59
C GLY A 528 -19.66 -12.75 21.72
N TYR A 529 -19.48 -13.98 22.21
CA TYR A 529 -18.81 -15.09 21.54
C TYR A 529 -19.73 -16.32 21.52
N TRP A 530 -19.83 -16.96 20.36
CA TRP A 530 -20.74 -18.08 20.14
C TRP A 530 -20.11 -19.18 19.29
N THR A 531 -20.66 -20.38 19.47
CA THR A 531 -20.45 -21.53 18.60
C THR A 531 -21.79 -22.01 18.05
N PRO A 532 -21.86 -22.56 16.82
CA PRO A 532 -23.11 -23.09 16.29
C PRO A 532 -23.64 -24.25 17.12
N ASN A 533 -24.92 -24.19 17.48
CA ASN A 533 -25.59 -25.21 18.28
C ASN A 533 -25.88 -26.49 17.46
N GLU A 534 -26.02 -26.37 16.13
CA GLU A 534 -26.42 -27.47 15.26
C GLU A 534 -25.76 -27.43 13.87
N GLY A 535 -26.04 -28.46 13.06
CA GLY A 535 -25.58 -28.61 11.69
C GLY A 535 -24.43 -29.63 11.52
N PRO A 536 -23.98 -29.86 10.27
CA PRO A 536 -22.90 -30.78 9.97
C PRO A 536 -21.58 -30.35 10.63
N ALA A 537 -20.66 -31.31 10.83
CA ALA A 537 -19.39 -31.09 11.51
C ALA A 537 -18.63 -29.84 11.00
N LYS A 538 -18.57 -29.64 9.68
CA LYS A 538 -17.95 -28.46 9.06
C LYS A 538 -18.59 -27.14 9.51
N LYS A 539 -19.93 -27.08 9.63
CA LYS A 539 -20.64 -25.89 10.12
C LYS A 539 -20.47 -25.69 11.62
N ARG A 540 -20.33 -26.76 12.42
CA ARG A 540 -20.09 -26.70 13.87
C ARG A 540 -18.69 -26.21 14.25
N ARG A 541 -17.70 -26.33 13.36
CA ARG A 541 -16.35 -25.73 13.53
C ARG A 541 -16.31 -24.22 13.28
N ARG A 542 -17.42 -23.51 13.40
CA ARG A 542 -17.43 -22.05 13.29
C ARG A 542 -17.34 -21.41 14.66
N PHE A 543 -16.65 -20.29 14.73
CA PHE A 543 -16.61 -19.42 15.91
C PHE A 543 -17.08 -18.04 15.49
N ILE A 544 -18.15 -17.56 16.12
CA ILE A 544 -18.87 -16.35 15.72
C ILE A 544 -18.82 -15.37 16.87
N TYR A 545 -18.49 -14.12 16.58
CA TYR A 545 -18.46 -13.08 17.59
C TYR A 545 -18.78 -11.72 17.01
N ILE A 546 -19.21 -10.82 17.88
CA ILE A 546 -19.50 -9.44 17.53
C ILE A 546 -18.60 -8.54 18.38
N LEU A 547 -17.94 -7.60 17.73
CA LEU A 547 -17.22 -6.51 18.37
C LEU A 547 -18.01 -5.22 18.24
N LYS A 548 -17.87 -4.32 19.20
CA LYS A 548 -18.32 -2.94 19.14
C LYS A 548 -17.09 -2.03 19.04
N HIS A 549 -17.21 -1.01 18.22
CA HIS A 549 -16.20 0.01 17.97
C HIS A 549 -16.86 1.39 18.06
N GLN A 550 -16.09 2.41 18.43
CA GLN A 550 -16.61 3.79 18.50
C GLN A 550 -17.04 4.30 17.11
N SER A 551 -16.32 3.91 16.06
CA SER A 551 -16.61 4.24 14.66
C SER A 551 -15.97 3.21 13.72
N ARG A 552 -16.30 3.28 12.42
CA ARG A 552 -15.69 2.41 11.41
C ARG A 552 -14.18 2.68 11.25
N TYR A 553 -13.79 3.94 11.34
CA TYR A 553 -12.38 4.35 11.31
C TYR A 553 -11.64 3.89 12.57
N ASP A 554 -12.27 3.97 13.75
CA ASP A 554 -11.70 3.41 14.98
C ASP A 554 -11.49 1.91 14.90
N ALA A 555 -12.44 1.16 14.32
CA ALA A 555 -12.25 -0.27 14.10
C ALA A 555 -10.98 -0.57 13.28
N TYR A 556 -10.74 0.21 12.22
CA TYR A 556 -9.51 0.12 11.44
C TYR A 556 -8.26 0.41 12.30
N ARG A 557 -8.25 1.50 13.07
CA ARG A 557 -7.14 1.83 13.97
C ARG A 557 -6.89 0.74 15.02
N ASN A 558 -7.96 0.23 15.63
CA ASN A 558 -7.91 -0.78 16.68
C ASN A 558 -7.33 -2.09 16.14
N TRP A 559 -7.76 -2.55 14.96
CA TRP A 559 -7.18 -3.72 14.30
C TRP A 559 -5.72 -3.54 13.92
N VAL A 560 -5.32 -2.35 13.47
CA VAL A 560 -3.92 -2.02 13.20
C VAL A 560 -3.08 -2.09 14.47
N ASN A 561 -3.57 -1.50 15.57
CA ASN A 561 -2.86 -1.53 16.85
C ASN A 561 -2.78 -2.94 17.44
N PHE A 562 -3.87 -3.71 17.38
CA PHE A 562 -3.92 -5.11 17.79
C PHE A 562 -2.91 -5.96 17.03
N SER A 563 -2.84 -5.81 15.70
CA SER A 563 -1.95 -6.62 14.86
C SER A 563 -0.46 -6.31 15.08
N ASN A 564 -0.15 -5.13 15.61
CA ASN A 564 1.21 -4.69 15.94
C ASN A 564 1.53 -4.87 17.45
N ASP A 565 0.67 -5.53 18.22
CA ASP A 565 0.89 -5.75 19.64
C ASP A 565 1.89 -6.88 19.89
N LYS A 566 2.90 -6.62 20.72
CA LYS A 566 3.94 -7.60 21.05
C LYS A 566 3.43 -8.78 21.87
N ASP A 567 2.38 -8.61 22.65
CA ASP A 567 1.74 -9.68 23.40
C ASP A 567 0.99 -10.59 22.43
N TRP A 568 0.39 -10.00 21.38
CA TRP A 568 -0.23 -10.76 20.30
C TRP A 568 0.79 -11.59 19.50
N GLU A 569 1.93 -10.99 19.14
CA GLU A 569 3.04 -11.70 18.49
C GLU A 569 3.49 -12.91 19.33
N ARG A 570 3.74 -12.71 20.63
CA ARG A 570 4.11 -13.80 21.55
C ARG A 570 3.05 -14.89 21.66
N VAL A 571 1.77 -14.56 21.52
CA VAL A 571 0.68 -15.55 21.50
C VAL A 571 0.72 -16.37 20.21
N LEU A 572 0.99 -15.76 19.06
CA LEU A 572 1.11 -16.48 17.79
C LEU A 572 2.29 -17.46 17.75
N ASP A 573 3.36 -17.17 18.50
CA ASP A 573 4.55 -18.02 18.59
C ASP A 573 4.34 -19.27 19.48
N GLN A 574 3.29 -19.33 20.29
CA GLN A 574 3.05 -20.50 21.14
C GLN A 574 2.73 -21.75 20.31
N PRO A 575 3.32 -22.93 20.63
CA PRO A 575 3.16 -24.15 19.82
C PRO A 575 1.69 -24.53 19.52
N ASN A 576 0.79 -24.32 20.47
CA ASN A 576 -0.63 -24.64 20.32
C ASN A 576 -1.35 -23.74 19.30
N PHE A 577 -0.82 -22.54 19.04
CA PHE A 577 -1.43 -21.51 18.19
C PHE A 577 -0.68 -21.27 16.88
N GLN A 578 0.50 -21.88 16.71
CA GLN A 578 1.24 -21.87 15.45
C GLN A 578 0.44 -22.49 14.30
N GLY A 579 0.66 -21.99 13.09
CA GLY A 579 -0.09 -22.43 11.90
C GLY A 579 -1.52 -21.88 11.84
N LEU A 580 -2.23 -22.20 10.76
CA LEU A 580 -3.56 -21.66 10.51
C LEU A 580 -4.60 -22.32 11.44
N LEU A 581 -5.11 -21.59 12.42
CA LEU A 581 -6.23 -22.04 13.26
C LEU A 581 -7.58 -21.99 12.53
N ALA A 582 -7.74 -21.04 11.61
CA ALA A 582 -8.96 -20.81 10.86
C ALA A 582 -8.64 -20.23 9.48
N SER A 583 -9.57 -20.35 8.55
CA SER A 583 -9.55 -19.58 7.31
C SER A 583 -9.69 -18.08 7.58
N LYS A 584 -9.39 -17.24 6.58
CA LYS A 584 -9.71 -15.80 6.64
C LYS A 584 -11.19 -15.64 7.04
N PRO A 585 -11.50 -14.87 8.09
CA PRO A 585 -12.87 -14.75 8.57
C PRO A 585 -13.72 -13.88 7.65
N LYS A 586 -15.01 -14.18 7.59
CA LYS A 586 -16.00 -13.21 7.10
C LYS A 586 -16.12 -12.12 8.15
N SER A 587 -15.96 -10.86 7.76
CA SER A 587 -16.19 -9.69 8.63
C SER A 587 -17.23 -8.81 7.97
N ILE A 588 -18.24 -8.38 8.73
CA ILE A 588 -19.30 -7.48 8.30
C ILE A 588 -19.41 -6.37 9.34
N PHE A 589 -19.13 -5.13 8.93
CA PHE A 589 -19.40 -3.97 9.76
C PHE A 589 -20.87 -3.57 9.66
N MET A 590 -21.45 -3.16 10.77
CA MET A 590 -22.89 -2.96 10.95
C MET A 590 -23.17 -1.72 11.81
N GLU A 591 -24.25 -1.01 11.51
CA GLU A 591 -24.79 0.07 12.32
C GLU A 591 -26.15 -0.35 12.89
N ALA A 592 -26.37 -0.04 14.17
CA ALA A 592 -27.63 -0.40 14.83
C ALA A 592 -28.78 0.38 14.19
N THR A 593 -29.92 -0.30 13.96
CA THR A 593 -31.13 0.39 13.53
C THR A 593 -31.65 1.29 14.66
N ASP A 594 -32.34 2.36 14.30
CA ASP A 594 -33.00 3.29 15.23
C ASP A 594 -33.99 2.61 16.18
N TYR A 595 -34.62 1.50 15.74
CA TYR A 595 -35.54 0.73 16.55
C TYR A 595 -34.88 -0.38 17.37
N SER A 596 -33.60 -0.72 17.14
CA SER A 596 -32.96 -1.86 17.79
C SER A 596 -33.01 -1.76 19.32
N LYS A 597 -32.76 -0.57 19.89
CA LYS A 597 -32.80 -0.36 21.33
C LYS A 597 -34.23 -0.30 21.88
N LEU A 598 -35.19 0.13 21.07
CA LEU A 598 -36.59 0.29 21.47
C LEU A 598 -37.29 -1.06 21.70
N VAL A 599 -36.84 -2.10 20.98
CA VAL A 599 -37.47 -3.43 20.99
C VAL A 599 -36.65 -4.48 21.72
N GLN A 600 -35.47 -4.11 22.23
CA GLN A 600 -34.54 -5.04 22.88
C GLN A 600 -35.16 -5.60 24.17
N ASN A 601 -35.09 -6.92 24.33
CA ASN A 601 -35.43 -7.59 25.58
C ASN A 601 -34.20 -7.76 26.48
N ASP A 602 -34.42 -7.67 27.78
CA ASP A 602 -33.44 -8.13 28.75
C ASP A 602 -33.33 -9.66 28.70
N ILE A 603 -32.10 -10.18 28.75
CA ILE A 603 -31.85 -11.62 28.78
C ILE A 603 -31.77 -12.02 30.26
N GLU A 604 -32.92 -12.40 30.82
CA GLU A 604 -33.04 -12.77 32.23
C GLU A 604 -32.52 -14.20 32.47
N GLY A 605 -31.23 -14.31 32.82
CA GLY A 605 -30.60 -15.55 33.29
C GLY A 605 -29.65 -16.21 32.28
N ALA A 606 -28.60 -16.86 32.81
CA ALA A 606 -27.58 -17.48 31.99
C ALA A 606 -28.12 -18.70 31.21
N GLY A 607 -27.84 -18.76 29.90
CA GLY A 607 -28.23 -19.89 29.05
C GLY A 607 -29.16 -19.55 27.87
N GLY A 608 -29.81 -20.59 27.34
CA GLY A 608 -30.62 -20.54 26.12
C GLY A 608 -29.82 -20.68 24.82
N ILE A 609 -30.47 -20.37 23.70
CA ILE A 609 -29.83 -20.32 22.39
C ILE A 609 -30.09 -18.98 21.71
N TYR A 610 -29.14 -18.55 20.91
CA TYR A 610 -29.24 -17.36 20.08
C TYR A 610 -29.52 -17.76 18.63
N GLU A 611 -30.19 -16.90 17.87
CA GLU A 611 -30.42 -17.09 16.44
C GLU A 611 -29.93 -15.87 15.67
N LEU A 612 -28.82 -16.03 14.95
CA LEU A 612 -28.30 -15.00 14.06
C LEU A 612 -28.96 -15.15 12.68
N ARG A 613 -29.58 -14.08 12.20
CA ARG A 613 -30.26 -14.04 10.90
C ARG A 613 -29.69 -12.95 10.01
N THR A 614 -29.57 -13.25 8.72
CA THR A 614 -29.13 -12.29 7.69
C THR A 614 -30.12 -12.27 6.55
N TYR A 615 -30.70 -11.09 6.32
CA TYR A 615 -31.70 -10.83 5.31
C TYR A 615 -31.05 -10.02 4.19
N LEU A 616 -31.22 -10.50 2.95
CA LEU A 616 -30.78 -9.79 1.75
C LEU A 616 -32.00 -9.31 0.99
N THR A 617 -32.15 -8.00 0.84
CA THR A 617 -33.28 -7.41 0.12
C THR A 617 -33.02 -7.26 -1.37
N SER A 618 -34.09 -7.24 -2.15
CA SER A 618 -34.06 -6.72 -3.51
C SER A 618 -33.64 -5.23 -3.50
N PRO A 619 -33.07 -4.70 -4.60
CA PRO A 619 -32.64 -3.31 -4.67
C PRO A 619 -33.73 -2.32 -4.24
N GLY A 620 -33.38 -1.34 -3.41
CA GLY A 620 -34.29 -0.30 -2.92
C GLY A 620 -35.32 -0.75 -1.87
N LYS A 621 -35.33 -2.02 -1.45
CA LYS A 621 -36.34 -2.55 -0.50
C LYS A 621 -35.88 -2.58 0.97
N LEU A 622 -34.63 -2.24 1.28
CA LEU A 622 -34.12 -2.27 2.67
C LEU A 622 -34.88 -1.31 3.60
N GLY A 623 -35.20 -0.10 3.14
CA GLY A 623 -35.99 0.86 3.93
C GLY A 623 -37.37 0.32 4.31
N LEU A 624 -38.06 -0.31 3.36
CA LEU A 624 -39.38 -0.93 3.59
C LEU A 624 -39.30 -2.13 4.53
N LEU A 625 -38.22 -2.92 4.43
CA LEU A 625 -37.99 -4.01 5.37
C LEU A 625 -37.80 -3.48 6.80
N ASN A 626 -36.96 -2.45 6.97
CA ASN A 626 -36.72 -1.82 8.26
C ASN A 626 -38.01 -1.22 8.86
N GLU A 627 -38.84 -0.56 8.06
CA GLU A 627 -40.14 -0.05 8.52
C GLU A 627 -41.05 -1.16 9.04
N ARG A 628 -41.12 -2.29 8.33
CA ARG A 628 -41.92 -3.44 8.78
C ARG A 628 -41.43 -4.00 10.12
N PHE A 629 -40.11 -4.09 10.31
CA PHE A 629 -39.54 -4.54 11.58
C PHE A 629 -39.83 -3.56 12.71
N ARG A 630 -39.64 -2.25 12.45
CA ARG A 630 -39.90 -1.16 13.38
C ARG A 630 -41.37 -1.13 13.85
N ALA A 631 -42.30 -1.13 12.91
CA ALA A 631 -43.72 -0.92 13.20
C ALA A 631 -44.46 -2.19 13.65
N HIS A 632 -43.99 -3.37 13.27
CA HIS A 632 -44.78 -4.60 13.43
C HIS A 632 -43.97 -5.80 13.91
N THR A 633 -42.97 -6.25 13.15
CA THR A 633 -42.41 -7.61 13.33
C THR A 633 -41.80 -7.82 14.71
N ALA A 634 -41.05 -6.85 15.24
CA ALA A 634 -40.40 -7.01 16.54
C ALA A 634 -41.41 -7.11 17.72
N ALA A 635 -42.51 -6.36 17.65
CA ALA A 635 -43.58 -6.45 18.65
C ALA A 635 -44.32 -7.80 18.58
N ILE A 636 -44.56 -8.31 17.38
CA ILE A 636 -45.17 -9.64 17.20
C ILE A 636 -44.23 -10.74 17.70
N PHE A 637 -42.92 -10.63 17.47
CA PHE A 637 -41.93 -11.56 18.05
C PHE A 637 -42.03 -11.66 19.57
N ASN A 638 -42.14 -10.52 20.26
CA ASN A 638 -42.31 -10.50 21.72
C ASN A 638 -43.56 -11.28 22.17
N ARG A 639 -44.69 -11.17 21.46
CA ARG A 639 -45.93 -11.91 21.80
C ARG A 639 -45.77 -13.45 21.68
N HIS A 640 -44.84 -13.91 20.84
CA HIS A 640 -44.57 -15.33 20.60
C HIS A 640 -43.32 -15.84 21.34
N GLY A 641 -42.82 -15.10 22.34
CA GLY A 641 -41.65 -15.51 23.13
C GLY A 641 -40.35 -15.57 22.33
N ILE A 642 -40.27 -14.86 21.19
CA ILE A 642 -39.03 -14.67 20.43
C ILE A 642 -38.34 -13.42 20.96
N GLY A 643 -37.25 -13.60 21.71
CA GLY A 643 -36.50 -12.49 22.31
C GLY A 643 -35.73 -11.70 21.27
N ASN A 644 -36.00 -10.41 21.16
CA ASN A 644 -35.27 -9.45 20.33
C ASN A 644 -33.98 -9.02 21.05
N VAL A 645 -32.81 -9.28 20.45
CA VAL A 645 -31.52 -8.87 21.04
C VAL A 645 -30.97 -7.63 20.33
N PHE A 646 -30.74 -7.70 19.01
CA PHE A 646 -30.19 -6.60 18.23
C PHE A 646 -30.62 -6.64 16.77
N TYR A 647 -30.71 -5.46 16.15
CA TYR A 647 -30.96 -5.26 14.73
C TYR A 647 -29.94 -4.27 14.14
N TRP A 648 -29.34 -4.64 13.01
CA TRP A 648 -28.32 -3.85 12.34
C TRP A 648 -28.49 -3.82 10.82
N ASN A 649 -28.26 -2.67 10.21
CA ASN A 649 -27.96 -2.59 8.79
C ASN A 649 -26.45 -2.79 8.58
N ALA A 650 -26.05 -3.42 7.48
CA ALA A 650 -24.65 -3.42 7.09
C ALA A 650 -24.15 -1.98 6.85
N PHE A 651 -22.88 -1.71 7.15
CA PHE A 651 -22.30 -0.36 7.08
C PHE A 651 -21.47 -0.14 5.80
N ASP A 652 -20.64 -1.12 5.44
CA ASP A 652 -19.78 -1.04 4.26
C ASP A 652 -20.58 -1.35 2.98
N GLU A 653 -20.23 -0.68 1.88
CA GLU A 653 -20.79 -0.98 0.57
C GLU A 653 -20.15 -2.24 -0.04
N PRO A 654 -20.89 -2.99 -0.88
CA PRO A 654 -22.27 -2.72 -1.32
C PRO A 654 -23.36 -3.19 -0.33
N GLN A 655 -23.01 -3.96 0.72
CA GLN A 655 -23.98 -4.62 1.60
C GLN A 655 -24.89 -3.64 2.34
N SER A 656 -24.42 -2.43 2.64
CA SER A 656 -25.22 -1.38 3.28
C SER A 656 -26.50 -1.01 2.51
N LYS A 657 -26.56 -1.29 1.20
CA LYS A 657 -27.73 -1.02 0.36
C LYS A 657 -28.87 -2.01 0.54
N ASN A 658 -28.61 -3.21 1.07
CA ASN A 658 -29.60 -4.30 1.01
C ASN A 658 -29.55 -5.34 2.14
N THR A 659 -28.71 -5.16 3.17
CA THR A 659 -28.48 -6.20 4.17
C THR A 659 -28.95 -5.76 5.57
N LEU A 660 -29.91 -6.52 6.13
CA LEU A 660 -30.33 -6.45 7.54
C LEU A 660 -29.82 -7.70 8.27
N ILE A 661 -29.15 -7.51 9.40
CA ILE A 661 -28.64 -8.57 10.28
C ILE A 661 -29.29 -8.39 11.65
N TYR A 662 -29.74 -9.48 12.26
CA TYR A 662 -30.29 -9.39 13.61
C TYR A 662 -30.05 -10.66 14.41
N LEU A 663 -30.09 -10.49 15.73
CA LEU A 663 -29.85 -11.53 16.71
C LEU A 663 -31.10 -11.68 17.57
N LEU A 664 -31.57 -12.91 17.70
CA LEU A 664 -32.68 -13.28 18.57
C LEU A 664 -32.19 -14.21 19.69
N HIS A 665 -32.99 -14.33 20.75
CA HIS A 665 -32.81 -15.27 21.84
C HIS A 665 -34.06 -16.16 21.99
N HIS A 666 -33.82 -17.43 22.30
CA HIS A 666 -34.85 -18.42 22.61
C HIS A 666 -34.42 -19.23 23.82
N ALA A 667 -35.38 -19.71 24.61
CA ALA A 667 -35.11 -20.58 25.76
C ALA A 667 -34.35 -21.85 25.38
N ASP A 668 -34.71 -22.48 24.26
CA ASP A 668 -33.97 -23.61 23.68
C ASP A 668 -34.35 -23.82 22.19
N ARG A 669 -33.76 -24.84 21.57
CA ARG A 669 -33.98 -25.16 20.15
C ARG A 669 -35.40 -25.63 19.84
N LYS A 670 -36.02 -26.40 20.72
CA LYS A 670 -37.40 -26.88 20.54
C LYS A 670 -38.37 -25.72 20.68
N GLN A 671 -38.15 -24.85 21.67
CA GLN A 671 -38.97 -23.65 21.87
C GLN A 671 -38.86 -22.70 20.67
N ALA A 672 -37.67 -22.54 20.09
CA ALA A 672 -37.52 -21.75 18.87
C ALA A 672 -38.42 -22.25 17.72
N ASP A 673 -38.53 -23.56 17.50
CA ASP A 673 -39.43 -24.12 16.47
C ASP A 673 -40.90 -23.85 16.79
N THR A 674 -41.31 -23.99 18.06
CA THR A 674 -42.68 -23.70 18.51
C THR A 674 -43.01 -22.22 18.29
N ASN A 675 -42.12 -21.32 18.73
CA ASN A 675 -42.29 -19.87 18.59
C ASN A 675 -42.39 -19.45 17.12
N TRP A 676 -41.54 -19.99 16.24
CA TRP A 676 -41.58 -19.69 14.81
C TRP A 676 -42.86 -20.17 14.12
N ARG A 677 -43.38 -21.36 14.47
CA ARG A 677 -44.66 -21.84 13.96
C ARG A 677 -45.80 -20.92 14.38
N ALA A 678 -45.86 -20.59 15.67
CA ALA A 678 -46.87 -19.68 16.20
C ALA A 678 -46.82 -18.29 15.54
N PHE A 679 -45.61 -17.74 15.34
CA PHE A 679 -45.41 -16.47 14.63
C PHE A 679 -45.89 -16.52 13.17
N ILE A 680 -45.53 -17.57 12.42
CA ILE A 680 -45.94 -17.72 11.02
C ILE A 680 -47.46 -17.83 10.91
N ASP A 681 -48.11 -18.47 11.89
CA ASP A 681 -49.54 -18.66 11.90
C ASP A 681 -50.37 -17.47 12.39
N ASP A 682 -49.73 -16.50 13.05
CA ASP A 682 -50.35 -15.28 13.58
C ASP A 682 -51.09 -14.49 12.48
N PRO A 683 -52.40 -14.21 12.66
CA PRO A 683 -53.20 -13.49 11.67
C PRO A 683 -52.74 -12.04 11.45
N ASP A 684 -52.23 -11.36 12.48
CA ASP A 684 -51.68 -10.00 12.35
C ASP A 684 -50.40 -10.03 11.51
N TRP A 685 -49.53 -11.04 11.71
CA TRP A 685 -48.35 -11.22 10.85
C TRP A 685 -48.74 -11.50 9.40
N LYS A 686 -49.69 -12.42 9.16
CA LYS A 686 -50.19 -12.72 7.81
C LYS A 686 -50.75 -11.48 7.12
N LYS A 687 -51.46 -10.61 7.86
CA LYS A 687 -51.94 -9.31 7.38
C LYS A 687 -50.76 -8.38 7.02
N VAL A 688 -49.83 -8.16 7.95
CA VAL A 688 -48.65 -7.30 7.74
C VAL A 688 -47.81 -7.79 6.55
N LEU A 689 -47.61 -9.10 6.41
CA LEU A 689 -46.86 -9.68 5.30
C LEU A 689 -47.53 -9.37 3.94
N ARG A 690 -48.86 -9.54 3.85
CA ARG A 690 -49.64 -9.26 2.63
C ARG A 690 -49.61 -7.77 2.27
N GLU A 691 -49.87 -6.91 3.25
CA GLU A 691 -49.94 -5.46 3.04
C GLU A 691 -48.56 -4.88 2.69
N SER A 692 -47.51 -5.30 3.39
CA SER A 692 -46.15 -4.80 3.15
C SER A 692 -45.58 -5.25 1.79
N GLN A 693 -45.99 -6.42 1.27
CA GLN A 693 -45.41 -6.99 0.03
C GLN A 693 -46.30 -6.83 -1.21
N ILE A 694 -47.30 -5.96 -1.17
CA ILE A 694 -48.16 -5.68 -2.33
C ILE A 694 -47.35 -5.24 -3.57
N ASN A 695 -46.24 -4.53 -3.34
CA ASN A 695 -45.32 -4.04 -4.38
C ASN A 695 -44.11 -4.96 -4.57
N GLY A 696 -44.33 -6.27 -4.43
CA GLY A 696 -43.34 -7.33 -4.62
C GLY A 696 -42.59 -7.73 -3.35
N ALA A 697 -41.97 -8.91 -3.41
CA ALA A 697 -41.19 -9.47 -2.30
C ALA A 697 -40.01 -8.56 -1.93
N PHE A 698 -39.80 -8.36 -0.63
CA PHE A 698 -38.67 -7.55 -0.13
C PHE A 698 -37.35 -8.29 -0.24
N LEU A 699 -37.35 -9.60 0.00
CA LEU A 699 -36.14 -10.41 0.07
C LEU A 699 -35.77 -10.94 -1.32
N ALA A 700 -34.50 -10.81 -1.66
CA ALA A 700 -33.95 -11.38 -2.89
C ALA A 700 -33.77 -12.90 -2.77
N GLN A 701 -33.66 -13.42 -1.55
CA GLN A 701 -33.47 -14.84 -1.26
C GLN A 701 -33.97 -15.20 0.15
N PRO A 702 -34.20 -16.49 0.45
CA PRO A 702 -34.50 -16.92 1.81
C PRO A 702 -33.43 -16.47 2.82
N PRO A 703 -33.82 -16.03 4.02
CA PRO A 703 -32.86 -15.63 5.04
C PRO A 703 -31.85 -16.72 5.41
N GLU A 704 -30.59 -16.33 5.58
CA GLU A 704 -29.63 -17.18 6.28
C GLU A 704 -29.95 -17.14 7.78
N ARG A 705 -29.90 -18.32 8.44
CA ARG A 705 -30.08 -18.44 9.89
C ARG A 705 -29.05 -19.39 10.49
N ILE A 706 -28.56 -19.06 11.68
CA ILE A 706 -27.64 -19.90 12.45
C ILE A 706 -28.08 -19.86 13.91
N TYR A 707 -28.39 -21.04 14.48
CA TYR A 707 -28.58 -21.18 15.91
C TYR A 707 -27.23 -21.32 16.61
N LEU A 708 -27.07 -20.61 17.72
CA LEU A 708 -25.82 -20.31 18.39
C LEU A 708 -25.95 -20.59 19.88
N ARG A 709 -24.87 -21.08 20.48
CA ARG A 709 -24.70 -21.20 21.93
C ARG A 709 -23.57 -20.29 22.36
N ALA A 710 -23.80 -19.47 23.38
CA ALA A 710 -22.77 -18.61 23.95
C ALA A 710 -21.64 -19.49 24.52
N THR A 711 -20.39 -19.04 24.38
CA THR A 711 -19.27 -19.71 25.06
C THR A 711 -19.28 -19.38 26.55
N ASP A 712 -18.60 -20.20 27.34
CA ASP A 712 -18.43 -20.06 28.79
C ASP A 712 -17.78 -18.73 29.22
N PHE A 713 -16.99 -18.12 28.32
CA PHE A 713 -16.32 -16.83 28.52
C PHE A 713 -17.01 -15.67 27.77
N SER A 714 -18.20 -15.90 27.20
CA SER A 714 -18.97 -14.83 26.54
C SER A 714 -19.45 -13.79 27.56
N PRO A 715 -19.36 -12.48 27.27
CA PRO A 715 -19.98 -11.43 28.10
C PRO A 715 -21.50 -11.57 28.22
N LEU A 716 -22.17 -12.05 27.17
CA LEU A 716 -23.63 -12.29 27.11
C LEU A 716 -24.02 -13.71 27.56
N LYS A 717 -23.44 -14.19 28.66
CA LYS A 717 -23.68 -15.55 29.17
C LYS A 717 -25.02 -15.71 29.87
#